data_AF-W2CVV9-F1
#
_entry.id   AF-W2CVV9-F1
#
_cell.length_a   1.000
_cell.length_b   1.000
_cell.length_c   1.000
_cell.angle_alpha   90.00
_cell.angle_beta   90.00
_cell.angle_gamma   90.00
#
_symmetry.space_group_name_H-M   'P 1'
#
loop_
_entity.id
_entity.type
_entity.pdbx_description
1 polymer ?
#
loop_
_entity_poly.entity_id
_entity_poly.type
_entity_poly.pdbx_seq_one_letter_code
_entity_poly.pdbx_strand_id
1 'polypeptide(L)'
;MEMYLYILAGFLVGVLCANLFRHRKKAKNKEAGNAAQDASKQELIAARNENEHITASAEYLKSELQQAQQRLKEIEANVLSSADDRTKALIQQKDDAYNVAVKDFEQQVHTLRKELTQSENERQELSDRLKTMKRKVEDLEDELEDSESLKKQLKQQIKESEKLSEAKQQIERKYQEAIDEKNEYEARWKRRGDAINFVSNILSARLDDKGERSSKKLNLVDQVAAFIKDDFTLLMRENNRLVNHNRTELERFVANQKKMWIKGKTTIAFIGEFSSGKTSIVNRILTAGNPKAISLPTSSKATTAIPTYISGNPNAEEADYTFIAPDESRKSIRGKMVEEMSKETLDEVRGMDQLIKYVVREERNANLSNLSILDTPGFSSNDAKDKERTLEVVNECDALFWVVDVNSGAINQSSLTVIKEKLEKPLYIIVNKADSKAKSEVDKVVRKIGETLRSKGVPIQGIIPFSKNEDIQQIMNVIHSIKKNEPVNNYFEIAQKDLKDLEQEISENREAKRTQLHESEMQIESDEDDLDHILNRLFDCCKEMSKLPQRKEAFLGLGSNKYVMTEEEASNFFGLLYSIALDTDEQESLISILASRIVSLKENALICGRASTEVSDLAEKSTRVRQGKEQFNKLINDLSR
;
A
#
# COMPACT_ATOMS: atom_id res chain seq x y z
N MET A 1 -73.73 31.86 133.72
CA MET A 1 -74.51 33.01 134.18
C MET A 1 -75.99 32.71 133.92
N GLU A 2 -76.74 32.04 134.79
CA GLU A 2 -76.65 31.97 136.27
C GLU A 2 -76.84 33.37 136.89
N MET A 3 -77.66 33.58 137.92
CA MET A 3 -78.06 32.67 139.01
C MET A 3 -76.92 32.18 139.91
N TYR A 4 -75.78 32.88 139.91
CA TYR A 4 -74.89 32.98 141.08
C TYR A 4 -74.63 34.47 141.39
N LEU A 5 -75.57 35.20 142.00
CA LEU A 5 -76.40 34.90 143.20
C LEU A 5 -75.57 34.99 144.50
N TYR A 6 -75.85 36.05 145.26
CA TYR A 6 -75.69 36.19 146.72
C TYR A 6 -74.34 36.57 147.39
N ILE A 7 -73.21 36.78 146.70
CA ILE A 7 -71.95 37.11 147.42
C ILE A 7 -71.67 38.62 147.62
N LEU A 8 -72.12 39.52 146.75
CA LEU A 8 -71.62 40.92 146.73
C LEU A 8 -72.67 42.06 146.72
N ALA A 9 -73.91 41.78 147.15
CA ALA A 9 -74.86 42.78 147.66
C ALA A 9 -76.09 42.11 148.34
N GLY A 10 -76.00 41.51 149.53
CA GLY A 10 -74.86 41.43 150.45
C GLY A 10 -74.79 42.55 151.49
N PHE A 11 -75.19 43.78 151.13
CA PHE A 11 -74.92 44.97 151.96
C PHE A 11 -76.03 46.03 151.98
N LEU A 12 -77.25 45.68 151.56
CA LEU A 12 -78.42 46.55 151.69
C LEU A 12 -79.71 45.69 151.87
N VAL A 13 -80.02 45.05 153.00
CA VAL A 13 -79.58 45.17 154.40
C VAL A 13 -79.82 46.55 155.03
N GLY A 14 -80.39 46.60 156.22
CA GLY A 14 -80.26 47.76 157.13
C GLY A 14 -81.15 48.98 156.86
N VAL A 15 -81.65 49.18 155.64
CA VAL A 15 -82.95 49.85 155.42
C VAL A 15 -83.94 48.73 155.14
N LEU A 16 -84.31 48.03 156.20
CA LEU A 16 -85.58 48.25 156.90
C LEU A 16 -86.72 47.72 156.00
N CYS A 17 -87.53 46.78 156.47
CA CYS A 17 -88.56 47.08 157.46
C CYS A 17 -89.34 48.34 157.03
N ALA A 18 -90.65 48.36 157.15
CA ALA A 18 -91.27 48.17 158.43
C ALA A 18 -92.80 48.19 158.18
N ASN A 19 -93.66 47.73 159.07
CA ASN A 19 -93.98 48.50 160.27
C ASN A 19 -93.98 50.01 159.94
N LEU A 20 -95.12 50.63 159.68
CA LEU A 20 -96.13 50.73 160.71
C LEU A 20 -97.38 51.29 160.05
N PHE A 21 -98.50 50.68 160.41
CA PHE A 21 -99.68 51.40 160.88
C PHE A 21 -100.44 52.34 159.91
N ARG A 22 -101.76 52.36 160.15
CA ARG A 22 -102.59 53.58 160.25
C ARG A 22 -102.83 54.39 158.95
N HIS A 23 -104.05 54.85 158.70
CA HIS A 23 -105.33 54.58 159.37
C HIS A 23 -106.49 55.16 158.54
N ARG A 24 -107.72 54.82 158.95
CA ARG A 24 -108.86 55.73 159.17
C ARG A 24 -108.91 57.08 158.45
N LYS A 25 -110.17 57.49 158.22
CA LYS A 25 -110.65 58.90 158.29
C LYS A 25 -110.03 59.77 157.18
N LYS A 26 -110.79 60.30 156.24
CA LYS A 26 -111.90 61.26 156.40
C LYS A 26 -111.73 62.23 155.20
N ALA A 27 -112.72 63.00 154.74
CA ALA A 27 -114.11 63.17 155.15
C ALA A 27 -114.88 63.87 154.00
N LYS A 28 -116.19 64.10 154.22
CA LYS A 28 -116.91 65.39 154.00
C LYS A 28 -116.54 66.20 152.74
N ASN A 29 -117.47 66.67 151.92
CA ASN A 29 -118.89 67.04 152.12
C ASN A 29 -119.45 67.42 150.70
N LYS A 30 -120.72 67.71 150.39
CA LYS A 30 -122.04 68.01 151.04
C LYS A 30 -123.09 67.83 149.88
N GLU A 31 -124.42 67.94 149.94
CA GLU A 31 -125.62 67.74 150.80
C GLU A 31 -126.81 67.98 149.82
N ALA A 32 -128.08 67.60 149.97
CA ALA A 32 -128.93 66.90 150.94
C ALA A 32 -130.16 66.34 150.14
N GLY A 33 -131.13 65.57 150.64
CA GLY A 33 -131.42 64.99 151.95
C GLY A 33 -132.93 64.70 152.10
N ASN A 34 -133.34 64.09 153.24
CA ASN A 34 -134.73 63.88 153.72
C ASN A 34 -135.66 62.92 152.92
N ALA A 35 -136.75 62.33 153.48
CA ALA A 35 -137.10 61.88 154.85
C ALA A 35 -138.49 61.14 154.90
N ALA A 36 -138.67 60.15 155.80
CA ALA A 36 -139.92 59.73 156.53
C ALA A 36 -141.21 59.29 155.73
N GLN A 37 -142.30 58.63 156.23
CA GLN A 37 -142.63 57.85 157.46
C GLN A 37 -143.96 57.01 157.30
N ASP A 38 -144.25 56.13 158.29
CA ASP A 38 -145.58 55.76 158.89
C ASP A 38 -146.59 54.69 158.37
N ALA A 39 -147.27 54.05 159.38
CA ALA A 39 -148.69 53.63 159.47
C ALA A 39 -149.19 52.14 159.35
N SER A 40 -149.02 51.37 160.43
CA SER A 40 -150.12 50.75 161.23
C SER A 40 -151.07 49.66 160.66
N LYS A 41 -150.96 49.16 159.41
CA LYS A 41 -151.92 48.10 158.94
C LYS A 41 -151.42 47.02 157.96
N GLN A 42 -150.12 46.88 157.76
CA GLN A 42 -149.56 46.01 156.70
C GLN A 42 -148.48 45.02 157.14
N GLU A 43 -148.04 45.00 158.39
CA GLU A 43 -146.72 44.41 158.77
C GLU A 43 -146.64 42.87 158.69
N LEU A 44 -147.76 42.15 158.52
CA LEU A 44 -147.75 40.73 158.10
C LEU A 44 -147.17 40.51 156.68
N ILE A 45 -146.93 41.59 155.93
CA ILE A 45 -146.22 41.60 154.64
C ILE A 45 -144.68 41.65 154.86
N ALA A 46 -144.18 42.09 156.01
CA ALA A 46 -142.74 42.26 156.25
C ALA A 46 -141.95 40.94 156.10
N ALA A 47 -142.51 39.83 156.59
CA ALA A 47 -141.92 38.48 156.45
C ALA A 47 -141.93 37.93 155.00
N ARG A 48 -142.64 38.61 154.08
CA ARG A 48 -142.73 38.22 152.66
C ARG A 48 -141.74 38.99 151.79
N ASN A 49 -141.61 40.29 152.02
CA ASN A 49 -140.76 41.16 151.19
C ASN A 49 -139.26 40.92 151.39
N GLU A 50 -138.82 40.41 152.55
CA GLU A 50 -137.41 40.07 152.77
C GLU A 50 -136.96 38.85 151.92
N ASN A 51 -137.87 37.91 151.63
CA ASN A 51 -137.63 36.84 150.65
C ASN A 51 -137.52 37.38 149.21
N GLU A 52 -138.36 38.36 148.84
CA GLU A 52 -138.26 39.03 147.54
C GLU A 52 -136.92 39.78 147.39
N HIS A 53 -136.42 40.39 148.47
CA HIS A 53 -135.14 41.11 148.45
C HIS A 53 -133.91 40.19 148.32
N ILE A 54 -133.96 38.98 148.88
CA ILE A 54 -132.95 37.92 148.63
C ILE A 54 -133.04 37.42 147.18
N THR A 55 -134.25 37.25 146.66
CA THR A 55 -134.49 36.79 145.29
C THR A 55 -133.98 37.80 144.25
N ALA A 56 -134.26 39.09 144.43
CA ALA A 56 -133.76 40.16 143.57
C ALA A 56 -132.23 40.29 143.57
N SER A 57 -131.58 40.03 144.72
CA SER A 57 -130.11 40.02 144.83
C SER A 57 -129.48 38.91 143.97
N ALA A 58 -130.12 37.73 143.91
CA ALA A 58 -129.70 36.63 143.05
C ALA A 58 -129.87 36.94 141.55
N GLU A 59 -130.91 37.70 141.16
CA GLU A 59 -131.10 38.12 139.76
C GLU A 59 -130.11 39.21 139.32
N TYR A 60 -129.73 40.14 140.21
CA TYR A 60 -128.70 41.14 139.93
C TYR A 60 -127.32 40.49 139.66
N LEU A 61 -126.89 39.56 140.53
CA LEU A 61 -125.63 38.82 140.34
C LEU A 61 -125.62 37.96 139.07
N LYS A 62 -126.78 37.45 138.65
CA LYS A 62 -126.96 36.73 137.37
C LYS A 62 -126.79 37.65 136.16
N SER A 63 -127.21 38.91 136.27
CA SER A 63 -127.00 39.95 135.24
C SER A 63 -125.53 40.31 135.05
N GLU A 64 -124.79 40.56 136.14
CA GLU A 64 -123.35 40.86 136.08
C GLU A 64 -122.56 39.67 135.48
N LEU A 65 -122.91 38.43 135.82
CA LEU A 65 -122.25 37.24 135.27
C LEU A 65 -122.40 37.16 133.73
N GLN A 66 -123.57 37.51 133.19
CA GLN A 66 -123.78 37.52 131.73
C GLN A 66 -122.97 38.64 131.05
N GLN A 67 -122.89 39.84 131.62
CA GLN A 67 -122.05 40.90 131.06
C GLN A 67 -120.56 40.55 131.10
N ALA A 68 -120.08 39.89 132.16
CA ALA A 68 -118.70 39.41 132.25
C ALA A 68 -118.38 38.36 131.18
N GLN A 69 -119.28 37.40 130.94
CA GLN A 69 -119.11 36.37 129.90
C GLN A 69 -119.11 36.95 128.48
N GLN A 70 -119.88 38.03 128.23
CA GLN A 70 -119.96 38.62 126.89
C GLN A 70 -118.68 39.39 126.51
N ARG A 71 -118.07 40.12 127.46
CA ARG A 71 -116.77 40.80 127.24
C ARG A 71 -115.62 39.83 126.97
N LEU A 72 -115.67 38.61 127.52
CA LEU A 72 -114.60 37.63 127.36
C LEU A 72 -114.52 37.13 125.90
N LYS A 73 -115.67 36.95 125.23
CA LYS A 73 -115.74 36.59 123.80
C LYS A 73 -115.20 37.67 122.86
N GLU A 74 -115.39 38.96 123.18
CA GLU A 74 -114.86 40.05 122.34
C GLU A 74 -113.32 40.14 122.38
N ILE A 75 -112.69 39.70 123.48
CA ILE A 75 -111.24 39.67 123.61
C ILE A 75 -110.63 38.48 122.85
N GLU A 76 -111.21 37.29 122.95
CA GLU A 76 -110.75 36.10 122.20
C GLU A 76 -110.81 36.31 120.67
N ALA A 77 -111.85 36.99 120.17
CA ALA A 77 -112.03 37.26 118.75
C ALA A 77 -110.96 38.18 118.13
N ASN A 78 -110.37 39.09 118.91
CA ASN A 78 -109.49 40.15 118.40
C ASN A 78 -107.99 39.79 118.39
N VAL A 79 -107.57 38.72 119.07
CA VAL A 79 -106.15 38.32 119.14
C VAL A 79 -105.77 37.31 118.05
N LEU A 80 -106.74 36.56 117.51
CA LEU A 80 -106.52 35.39 116.66
C LEU A 80 -106.38 35.68 115.15
N SER A 81 -106.41 36.95 114.72
CA SER A 81 -106.54 37.33 113.30
C SER A 81 -105.36 38.07 112.68
N SER A 82 -104.31 38.42 113.44
CA SER A 82 -103.24 39.33 112.96
C SER A 82 -101.81 38.76 112.94
N ALA A 83 -101.64 37.49 113.30
CA ALA A 83 -100.31 36.87 113.49
C ALA A 83 -99.83 35.98 112.32
N ASP A 84 -100.72 35.46 111.47
CA ASP A 84 -100.37 34.35 110.55
C ASP A 84 -99.86 34.83 109.17
N ASP A 85 -100.48 35.86 108.58
CA ASP A 85 -100.21 36.26 107.18
C ASP A 85 -98.80 36.81 106.94
N ARG A 86 -98.21 37.51 107.92
CA ARG A 86 -96.86 38.09 107.80
C ARG A 86 -95.76 37.02 107.71
N THR A 87 -96.01 35.82 108.22
CA THR A 87 -95.00 34.75 108.27
C THR A 87 -94.93 34.00 106.95
N LYS A 88 -96.07 33.77 106.28
CA LYS A 88 -96.13 33.08 104.97
C LYS A 88 -95.43 33.85 103.86
N ALA A 89 -95.58 35.18 103.81
CA ALA A 89 -95.00 36.01 102.76
C ALA A 89 -93.46 35.96 102.67
N LEU A 90 -92.79 35.83 103.83
CA LEU A 90 -91.32 35.78 103.90
C LEU A 90 -90.72 34.42 103.49
N ILE A 91 -91.49 33.34 103.62
CA ILE A 91 -91.07 32.00 103.20
C ILE A 91 -91.11 31.89 101.67
N GLN A 92 -92.25 32.26 101.07
CA GLN A 92 -92.43 32.22 99.61
C GLN A 92 -91.32 32.99 98.86
N GLN A 93 -90.97 34.20 99.32
CA GLN A 93 -89.92 35.02 98.71
C GLN A 93 -88.52 34.37 98.76
N LYS A 94 -88.25 33.50 99.73
CA LYS A 94 -86.99 32.77 99.88
C LYS A 94 -86.95 31.52 99.00
N ASP A 95 -88.03 30.76 98.94
CA ASP A 95 -88.12 29.54 98.15
C ASP A 95 -88.10 29.86 96.64
N ASP A 96 -88.79 30.91 96.21
CA ASP A 96 -88.77 31.35 94.80
C ASP A 96 -87.33 31.75 94.37
N ALA A 97 -86.59 32.46 95.24
CA ALA A 97 -85.21 32.85 94.98
C ALA A 97 -84.24 31.65 94.94
N TYR A 98 -84.44 30.65 95.81
CA TYR A 98 -83.62 29.43 95.82
C TYR A 98 -83.84 28.59 94.56
N ASN A 99 -85.10 28.40 94.15
CA ASN A 99 -85.44 27.62 92.96
C ASN A 99 -84.90 28.24 91.66
N VAL A 100 -84.84 29.57 91.56
CA VAL A 100 -84.19 30.25 90.41
C VAL A 100 -82.68 29.97 90.38
N ALA A 101 -82.00 30.05 91.53
CA ALA A 101 -80.55 29.83 91.60
C ALA A 101 -80.13 28.38 91.27
N VAL A 102 -80.89 27.38 91.73
CA VAL A 102 -80.66 25.96 91.39
C VAL A 102 -80.80 25.74 89.87
N LYS A 103 -81.87 26.27 89.28
CA LYS A 103 -82.18 26.08 87.85
C LYS A 103 -81.14 26.69 86.91
N ASP A 104 -80.54 27.83 87.28
CA ASP A 104 -79.44 28.43 86.53
C ASP A 104 -78.16 27.57 86.60
N PHE A 105 -77.82 27.07 87.79
CA PHE A 105 -76.71 26.13 87.98
C PHE A 105 -76.87 24.83 87.17
N GLU A 106 -78.09 24.27 87.11
CA GLU A 106 -78.40 23.10 86.28
C GLU A 106 -78.17 23.37 84.78
N GLN A 107 -78.52 24.56 84.29
CA GLN A 107 -78.26 24.97 82.91
C GLN A 107 -76.77 25.15 82.62
N GLN A 108 -75.99 25.72 83.54
CA GLN A 108 -74.53 25.83 83.42
C GLN A 108 -73.86 24.44 83.36
N VAL A 109 -74.25 23.53 84.26
CA VAL A 109 -73.73 22.14 84.27
C VAL A 109 -74.13 21.36 83.01
N HIS A 110 -75.35 21.54 82.50
CA HIS A 110 -75.77 20.94 81.23
C HIS A 110 -74.96 21.48 80.04
N THR A 111 -74.61 22.76 80.05
CA THR A 111 -73.86 23.41 78.96
C THR A 111 -72.42 22.89 78.92
N LEU A 112 -71.71 22.91 80.05
CA LEU A 112 -70.33 22.39 80.16
C LEU A 112 -70.25 20.88 79.83
N ARG A 113 -71.26 20.08 80.19
CA ARG A 113 -71.32 18.66 79.78
C ARG A 113 -71.41 18.51 78.27
N LYS A 114 -72.21 19.34 77.59
CA LYS A 114 -72.37 19.28 76.13
C LYS A 114 -71.08 19.68 75.41
N GLU A 115 -70.38 20.70 75.89
CA GLU A 115 -69.09 21.13 75.37
C GLU A 115 -68.01 20.05 75.56
N LEU A 116 -67.97 19.42 76.75
CA LEU A 116 -67.07 18.29 77.02
C LEU A 116 -67.30 17.14 76.03
N THR A 117 -68.55 16.67 75.87
CA THR A 117 -68.87 15.58 74.94
C THR A 117 -68.54 15.94 73.48
N GLN A 118 -68.69 17.20 73.07
CA GLN A 118 -68.26 17.64 71.75
C GLN A 118 -66.73 17.58 71.59
N SER A 119 -65.97 18.10 72.56
CA SER A 119 -64.50 18.06 72.51
C SER A 119 -63.94 16.63 72.58
N GLU A 120 -64.62 15.72 73.29
CA GLU A 120 -64.28 14.31 73.30
C GLU A 120 -64.49 13.63 71.93
N ASN A 121 -65.56 13.98 71.20
CA ASN A 121 -65.81 13.51 69.85
C ASN A 121 -64.78 14.07 68.84
N GLU A 122 -64.47 15.35 68.90
CA GLU A 122 -63.46 16.00 68.05
C GLU A 122 -62.06 15.37 68.25
N ARG A 123 -61.69 15.09 69.50
CA ARG A 123 -60.47 14.35 69.86
C ARG A 123 -60.47 12.92 69.30
N GLN A 124 -61.61 12.25 69.26
CA GLN A 124 -61.73 10.90 68.69
C GLN A 124 -61.57 10.93 67.16
N GLU A 125 -62.19 11.89 66.46
CA GLU A 125 -62.01 12.02 65.00
C GLU A 125 -60.55 12.32 64.64
N LEU A 126 -59.89 13.21 65.38
CA LEU A 126 -58.46 13.50 65.20
C LEU A 126 -57.58 12.26 65.46
N SER A 127 -57.91 11.44 66.46
CA SER A 127 -57.23 10.17 66.75
C SER A 127 -57.32 9.19 65.57
N ASP A 128 -58.50 9.02 64.98
CA ASP A 128 -58.71 8.09 63.87
C ASP A 128 -58.17 8.61 62.53
N ARG A 129 -58.20 9.93 62.30
CA ARG A 129 -57.44 10.58 61.21
C ARG A 129 -55.93 10.35 61.37
N LEU A 130 -55.39 10.44 62.58
CA LEU A 130 -53.95 10.24 62.83
C LEU A 130 -53.51 8.78 62.62
N LYS A 131 -54.35 7.80 62.98
CA LYS A 131 -54.14 6.38 62.61
C LYS A 131 -54.15 6.17 61.09
N THR A 132 -55.07 6.84 60.39
CA THR A 132 -55.18 6.77 58.92
C THR A 132 -53.97 7.42 58.24
N MET A 133 -53.48 8.54 58.77
CA MET A 133 -52.25 9.20 58.30
C MET A 133 -51.02 8.33 58.51
N LYS A 134 -50.89 7.65 59.66
CA LYS A 134 -49.75 6.76 59.94
C LYS A 134 -49.64 5.62 58.93
N ARG A 135 -50.74 4.91 58.66
CA ARG A 135 -50.76 3.83 57.65
C ARG A 135 -50.29 4.33 56.29
N LYS A 136 -50.78 5.50 55.85
CA LYS A 136 -50.34 6.12 54.59
C LYS A 136 -48.87 6.55 54.56
N VAL A 137 -48.20 6.69 55.71
CA VAL A 137 -46.75 6.91 55.76
C VAL A 137 -46.03 5.57 55.66
N GLU A 138 -46.47 4.55 56.41
CA GLU A 138 -45.96 3.17 56.31
C GLU A 138 -46.08 2.65 54.85
N ASP A 139 -47.26 2.78 54.23
CA ASP A 139 -47.53 2.41 52.83
C ASP A 139 -46.56 3.10 51.82
N LEU A 140 -46.18 4.35 52.09
CA LEU A 140 -45.29 5.16 51.21
C LEU A 140 -43.80 4.96 51.50
N GLU A 141 -43.45 4.53 52.71
CA GLU A 141 -42.07 4.15 53.08
C GLU A 141 -41.72 2.79 52.45
N ASP A 142 -42.66 1.83 52.45
CA ASP A 142 -42.54 0.55 51.73
C ASP A 142 -42.40 0.75 50.20
N GLU A 143 -43.26 1.57 49.57
CA GLU A 143 -43.15 1.90 48.13
C GLU A 143 -41.81 2.55 47.76
N LEU A 144 -41.19 3.30 48.68
CA LEU A 144 -39.90 3.95 48.47
C LEU A 144 -38.73 2.95 48.53
N GLU A 145 -38.74 2.00 49.46
CA GLU A 145 -37.67 0.98 49.58
C GLU A 145 -37.66 0.05 48.36
N ASP A 146 -38.84 -0.38 47.88
CA ASP A 146 -38.97 -1.17 46.64
C ASP A 146 -38.47 -0.39 45.41
N SER A 147 -38.75 0.91 45.33
CA SER A 147 -38.28 1.80 44.25
C SER A 147 -36.76 1.97 44.26
N GLU A 148 -36.14 2.12 45.43
CA GLU A 148 -34.69 2.17 45.60
C GLU A 148 -34.04 0.82 45.23
N SER A 149 -34.66 -0.31 45.59
CA SER A 149 -34.24 -1.66 45.23
C SER A 149 -34.24 -1.88 43.71
N LEU A 150 -35.35 -1.56 43.03
CA LEU A 150 -35.47 -1.62 41.56
C LEU A 150 -34.43 -0.74 40.85
N LYS A 151 -34.23 0.49 41.32
CA LYS A 151 -33.24 1.45 40.81
C LYS A 151 -31.80 0.96 40.96
N LYS A 152 -31.50 0.19 42.02
CA LYS A 152 -30.21 -0.47 42.25
C LYS A 152 -30.00 -1.67 41.31
N GLN A 153 -31.03 -2.49 41.08
CA GLN A 153 -31.01 -3.57 40.10
C GLN A 153 -30.83 -3.05 38.66
N LEU A 154 -31.57 -2.01 38.27
CA LEU A 154 -31.49 -1.41 36.94
C LEU A 154 -30.09 -0.85 36.64
N LYS A 155 -29.45 -0.19 37.62
CA LYS A 155 -28.05 0.26 37.50
C LYS A 155 -27.06 -0.89 37.29
N GLN A 156 -27.28 -2.04 37.92
CA GLN A 156 -26.45 -3.22 37.73
C GLN A 156 -26.64 -3.80 36.31
N GLN A 157 -27.88 -3.91 35.84
CA GLN A 157 -28.19 -4.37 34.48
C GLN A 157 -27.63 -3.46 33.39
N ILE A 158 -27.69 -2.14 33.57
CA ILE A 158 -27.04 -1.17 32.66
C ILE A 158 -25.54 -1.43 32.58
N LYS A 159 -24.87 -1.57 33.73
CA LYS A 159 -23.42 -1.84 33.82
C LYS A 159 -23.00 -3.19 33.24
N GLU A 160 -23.90 -4.16 33.22
CA GLU A 160 -23.69 -5.47 32.56
C GLU A 160 -23.95 -5.37 31.05
N SER A 161 -24.94 -4.60 30.61
CA SER A 161 -25.21 -4.29 29.21
C SER A 161 -24.06 -3.50 28.55
N GLU A 162 -23.49 -2.52 29.25
CA GLU A 162 -22.30 -1.77 28.83
C GLU A 162 -21.12 -2.72 28.56
N LYS A 163 -20.77 -3.58 29.53
CA LYS A 163 -19.73 -4.61 29.37
C LYS A 163 -20.02 -5.58 28.23
N LEU A 164 -21.27 -5.98 28.04
CA LEU A 164 -21.67 -6.89 26.95
C LEU A 164 -21.50 -6.19 25.59
N SER A 165 -21.77 -4.89 25.51
CA SER A 165 -21.56 -4.05 24.32
C SER A 165 -20.06 -3.91 23.99
N GLU A 166 -19.22 -3.62 24.99
CA GLU A 166 -17.75 -3.58 24.84
C GLU A 166 -17.19 -4.94 24.37
N ALA A 167 -17.62 -6.03 25.02
CA ALA A 167 -17.21 -7.39 24.64
C ALA A 167 -17.67 -7.74 23.21
N LYS A 168 -18.89 -7.35 22.82
CA LYS A 168 -19.38 -7.50 21.45
C LYS A 168 -18.50 -6.73 20.46
N GLN A 169 -18.16 -5.46 20.72
CA GLN A 169 -17.27 -4.68 19.85
C GLN A 169 -15.89 -5.32 19.69
N GLN A 170 -15.31 -5.90 20.76
CA GLN A 170 -14.04 -6.63 20.67
C GLN A 170 -14.16 -7.91 19.84
N ILE A 171 -15.27 -8.63 19.92
CA ILE A 171 -15.54 -9.82 19.11
C ILE A 171 -15.74 -9.45 17.64
N GLU A 172 -16.55 -8.43 17.35
CA GLU A 172 -16.81 -7.90 16.00
C GLU A 172 -15.49 -7.48 15.32
N ARG A 173 -14.62 -6.78 16.06
CA ARG A 173 -13.28 -6.39 15.59
C ARG A 173 -12.40 -7.60 15.29
N LYS A 174 -12.31 -8.57 16.21
CA LYS A 174 -11.50 -9.79 15.99
C LYS A 174 -12.04 -10.65 14.84
N TYR A 175 -13.35 -10.64 14.63
CA TYR A 175 -13.99 -11.31 13.49
C TYR A 175 -13.61 -10.65 12.17
N GLN A 176 -13.58 -9.32 12.10
CA GLN A 176 -13.07 -8.60 10.93
C GLN A 176 -11.57 -8.84 10.71
N GLU A 177 -10.74 -8.75 11.75
CA GLU A 177 -9.30 -9.03 11.67
C GLU A 177 -9.02 -10.45 11.16
N ALA A 178 -9.81 -11.45 11.59
CA ALA A 178 -9.73 -12.83 11.09
C ALA A 178 -10.28 -13.02 9.65
N ILE A 179 -11.27 -12.22 9.23
CA ILE A 179 -11.72 -12.18 7.83
C ILE A 179 -10.62 -11.61 6.94
N ASP A 180 -9.97 -10.52 7.34
CA ASP A 180 -8.93 -9.87 6.56
C ASP A 180 -7.67 -10.76 6.45
N GLU A 181 -7.28 -11.41 7.56
CA GLU A 181 -6.23 -12.44 7.56
C GLU A 181 -6.58 -13.63 6.64
N LYS A 182 -7.81 -14.16 6.72
CA LYS A 182 -8.29 -15.22 5.81
C LYS A 182 -8.23 -14.79 4.35
N ASN A 183 -8.68 -13.59 4.02
CA ASN A 183 -8.66 -13.04 2.67
C ASN A 183 -7.22 -12.92 2.14
N GLU A 184 -6.27 -12.51 2.98
CA GLU A 184 -4.85 -12.46 2.59
C GLU A 184 -4.27 -13.87 2.37
N TYR A 185 -4.62 -14.84 3.22
CA TYR A 185 -4.22 -16.24 3.03
C TYR A 185 -4.81 -16.85 1.75
N GLU A 186 -6.08 -16.61 1.42
CA GLU A 186 -6.69 -17.08 0.16
C GLU A 186 -6.04 -16.42 -1.06
N ALA A 187 -5.74 -15.11 -1.00
CA ALA A 187 -5.02 -14.41 -2.06
C ALA A 187 -3.57 -14.92 -2.23
N ARG A 188 -2.85 -15.19 -1.14
CA ARG A 188 -1.50 -15.75 -1.15
C ARG A 188 -1.48 -17.19 -1.65
N TRP A 189 -2.42 -18.02 -1.20
CA TRP A 189 -2.62 -19.38 -1.69
C TRP A 189 -2.90 -19.41 -3.19
N LYS A 190 -3.79 -18.53 -3.68
CA LYS A 190 -4.06 -18.40 -5.11
C LYS A 190 -2.79 -18.03 -5.90
N ARG A 191 -2.08 -16.94 -5.53
CA ARG A 191 -0.82 -16.56 -6.19
C ARG A 191 0.18 -17.71 -6.23
N ARG A 192 0.33 -18.46 -5.13
CA ARG A 192 1.23 -19.62 -5.08
C ARG A 192 0.78 -20.79 -5.96
N GLY A 193 -0.52 -21.02 -6.09
CA GLY A 193 -1.09 -21.99 -7.03
C GLY A 193 -0.85 -21.59 -8.49
N ASP A 194 -1.13 -20.34 -8.83
CA ASP A 194 -0.88 -19.76 -10.17
C ASP A 194 0.62 -19.85 -10.52
N ALA A 195 1.50 -19.57 -9.56
CA ALA A 195 2.95 -19.69 -9.71
C ALA A 195 3.43 -21.13 -9.95
N ILE A 196 2.91 -22.11 -9.19
CA ILE A 196 3.22 -23.54 -9.39
C ILE A 196 2.73 -24.00 -10.77
N ASN A 197 1.54 -23.56 -11.19
CA ASN A 197 1.00 -23.85 -12.52
C ASN A 197 1.91 -23.29 -13.63
N PHE A 198 2.40 -22.06 -13.48
CA PHE A 198 3.35 -21.46 -14.42
C PHE A 198 4.67 -22.25 -14.50
N VAL A 199 5.31 -22.54 -13.36
CA VAL A 199 6.56 -23.34 -13.33
C VAL A 199 6.36 -24.72 -13.95
N SER A 200 5.26 -25.40 -13.64
CA SER A 200 4.90 -26.68 -14.24
C SER A 200 4.79 -26.60 -15.77
N ASN A 201 4.18 -25.53 -16.30
CA ASN A 201 4.08 -25.30 -17.74
C ASN A 201 5.44 -24.96 -18.38
N ILE A 202 6.31 -24.20 -17.71
CA ILE A 202 7.68 -23.89 -18.17
C ILE A 202 8.54 -25.16 -18.26
N LEU A 203 8.48 -26.02 -17.24
CA LEU A 203 9.20 -27.31 -17.22
C LEU A 203 8.63 -28.30 -18.26
N SER A 204 7.31 -28.28 -18.50
CA SER A 204 6.63 -29.13 -19.48
C SER A 204 6.64 -28.56 -20.91
N ALA A 205 7.23 -27.37 -21.12
CA ALA A 205 7.14 -26.66 -22.38
C ALA A 205 7.92 -27.37 -23.49
N ARG A 206 7.25 -27.62 -24.62
CA ARG A 206 7.87 -28.19 -25.82
C ARG A 206 8.75 -27.15 -26.50
N LEU A 207 9.76 -27.64 -27.22
CA LEU A 207 10.51 -26.83 -28.17
C LEU A 207 9.56 -26.18 -29.18
N ASP A 208 9.88 -24.96 -29.59
CA ASP A 208 9.15 -24.29 -30.66
C ASP A 208 9.62 -24.81 -32.03
N ASP A 209 8.88 -25.76 -32.58
CA ASP A 209 9.16 -26.37 -33.89
C ASP A 209 8.82 -25.44 -35.07
N LYS A 210 8.23 -24.25 -34.85
CA LYS A 210 7.78 -23.30 -35.91
C LYS A 210 8.91 -22.59 -36.68
N GLY A 211 10.13 -23.13 -36.65
CA GLY A 211 11.19 -22.80 -37.59
C GLY A 211 12.41 -22.12 -36.98
N GLU A 212 13.54 -22.33 -37.65
CA GLU A 212 14.80 -21.59 -37.57
C GLU A 212 15.54 -21.46 -36.21
N ARG A 213 14.92 -21.59 -35.03
CA ARG A 213 15.65 -21.68 -33.74
C ARG A 213 15.82 -23.10 -33.20
N SER A 214 15.72 -24.11 -34.06
CA SER A 214 16.13 -25.48 -33.76
C SER A 214 17.60 -25.50 -33.29
N SER A 215 17.94 -26.38 -32.34
CA SER A 215 19.30 -26.51 -31.79
C SER A 215 20.38 -26.67 -32.87
N LYS A 216 20.05 -27.33 -34.00
CA LYS A 216 20.90 -27.44 -35.18
C LYS A 216 21.29 -26.08 -35.78
N LYS A 217 20.36 -25.13 -35.96
CA LYS A 217 20.63 -23.83 -36.59
C LYS A 217 21.40 -22.91 -35.65
N LEU A 218 21.11 -22.96 -34.34
CA LEU A 218 21.91 -22.28 -33.30
C LEU A 218 23.37 -22.77 -33.29
N ASN A 219 23.58 -24.09 -33.23
CA ASN A 219 24.90 -24.71 -33.28
C ASN A 219 25.64 -24.39 -34.58
N LEU A 220 24.93 -24.27 -35.71
CA LEU A 220 25.55 -23.88 -36.98
C LEU A 220 25.99 -22.41 -37.00
N VAL A 221 25.24 -21.49 -36.39
CA VAL A 221 25.70 -20.10 -36.15
C VAL A 221 26.98 -20.09 -35.30
N ASP A 222 27.08 -20.95 -34.28
CA ASP A 222 28.30 -21.10 -33.47
C ASP A 222 29.48 -21.70 -34.26
N GLN A 223 29.24 -22.64 -35.17
CA GLN A 223 30.29 -23.21 -36.04
C GLN A 223 30.82 -22.19 -37.04
N VAL A 224 29.96 -21.38 -37.65
CA VAL A 224 30.39 -20.27 -38.52
C VAL A 224 31.20 -19.24 -37.73
N ALA A 225 30.77 -18.92 -36.49
CA ALA A 225 31.48 -18.01 -35.60
C ALA A 225 32.87 -18.53 -35.19
N ALA A 226 32.97 -19.82 -34.84
CA ALA A 226 34.23 -20.48 -34.53
C ALA A 226 35.18 -20.45 -35.73
N PHE A 227 34.69 -20.80 -36.92
CA PHE A 227 35.48 -20.74 -38.15
C PHE A 227 36.06 -19.32 -38.40
N ILE A 228 35.26 -18.27 -38.26
CA ILE A 228 35.73 -16.88 -38.46
C ILE A 228 36.81 -16.49 -37.45
N LYS A 229 36.59 -16.87 -36.19
CA LYS A 229 37.46 -16.54 -35.06
C LYS A 229 38.80 -17.30 -35.10
N ASP A 230 38.77 -18.56 -35.52
CA ASP A 230 39.88 -19.51 -35.38
C ASP A 230 40.46 -19.88 -36.78
N ASP A 231 39.75 -20.64 -37.62
CA ASP A 231 40.24 -21.12 -38.95
C ASP A 231 40.55 -19.99 -39.96
N PHE A 232 39.59 -19.08 -40.19
CA PHE A 232 39.72 -17.92 -41.08
C PHE A 232 40.84 -16.99 -40.63
N THR A 233 40.92 -16.75 -39.31
CA THR A 233 41.95 -15.87 -38.73
C THR A 233 43.35 -16.46 -38.87
N LEU A 234 43.48 -17.80 -38.86
CA LEU A 234 44.71 -18.48 -39.22
C LEU A 234 45.02 -18.34 -40.73
N LEU A 235 44.06 -18.67 -41.62
CA LEU A 235 44.25 -18.61 -43.08
C LEU A 235 44.65 -17.21 -43.58
N MET A 236 44.07 -16.15 -43.01
CA MET A 236 44.45 -14.76 -43.34
C MET A 236 45.87 -14.44 -42.85
N ARG A 237 46.24 -14.89 -41.63
CA ARG A 237 47.58 -14.68 -41.08
C ARG A 237 48.67 -15.43 -41.86
N GLU A 238 48.43 -16.67 -42.29
CA GLU A 238 49.36 -17.45 -43.13
C GLU A 238 49.63 -16.79 -44.50
N ASN A 239 48.75 -15.89 -44.92
CA ASN A 239 48.85 -15.13 -46.17
C ASN A 239 49.00 -13.61 -45.93
N ASN A 240 49.53 -13.22 -44.77
CA ASN A 240 49.88 -11.83 -44.40
C ASN A 240 48.73 -10.81 -44.41
N ARG A 241 47.45 -11.23 -44.50
CA ARG A 241 46.29 -10.34 -44.44
C ARG A 241 45.93 -10.01 -42.98
N LEU A 242 45.67 -8.73 -42.71
CA LEU A 242 45.30 -8.24 -41.38
C LEU A 242 43.79 -8.43 -41.12
N VAL A 243 43.46 -9.29 -40.15
CA VAL A 243 42.07 -9.51 -39.71
C VAL A 243 41.67 -8.44 -38.70
N ASN A 244 40.99 -7.39 -39.17
CA ASN A 244 40.53 -6.28 -38.34
C ASN A 244 39.12 -6.55 -37.76
N HIS A 245 38.94 -7.68 -37.09
CA HIS A 245 37.67 -8.07 -36.48
C HIS A 245 37.67 -7.75 -34.98
N ASN A 246 36.89 -6.75 -34.57
CA ASN A 246 36.61 -6.53 -33.15
C ASN A 246 35.82 -7.74 -32.61
N ARG A 247 36.44 -8.50 -31.71
CA ARG A 247 35.87 -9.72 -31.15
C ARG A 247 34.55 -9.49 -30.41
N THR A 248 34.38 -8.35 -29.74
CA THR A 248 33.13 -8.00 -29.05
C THR A 248 32.01 -7.66 -30.03
N GLU A 249 32.33 -7.08 -31.20
CA GLU A 249 31.37 -6.88 -32.28
C GLU A 249 30.98 -8.20 -32.95
N LEU A 250 31.93 -9.13 -33.16
CA LEU A 250 31.64 -10.48 -33.65
C LEU A 250 30.76 -11.26 -32.66
N GLU A 251 31.05 -11.21 -31.37
CA GLU A 251 30.24 -11.85 -30.32
C GLU A 251 28.82 -11.22 -30.25
N ARG A 252 28.68 -9.90 -30.43
CA ARG A 252 27.37 -9.20 -30.58
C ARG A 252 26.64 -9.57 -31.88
N PHE A 253 27.35 -9.71 -33.00
CA PHE A 253 26.79 -10.15 -34.27
C PHE A 253 26.21 -11.56 -34.16
N VAL A 254 26.98 -12.49 -33.59
CA VAL A 254 26.58 -13.88 -33.34
C VAL A 254 25.35 -13.94 -32.43
N ALA A 255 25.34 -13.15 -31.34
CA ALA A 255 24.16 -13.03 -30.48
C ALA A 255 22.92 -12.54 -31.24
N ASN A 256 23.07 -11.58 -32.17
CA ASN A 256 21.96 -11.08 -32.99
C ASN A 256 21.49 -12.08 -34.06
N GLN A 257 22.40 -12.84 -34.69
CA GLN A 257 22.02 -13.89 -35.66
C GLN A 257 21.15 -14.98 -35.03
N LYS A 258 21.34 -15.27 -33.73
CA LYS A 258 20.51 -16.22 -32.97
C LYS A 258 19.13 -15.67 -32.58
N LYS A 259 18.77 -14.42 -32.88
CA LYS A 259 17.59 -13.74 -32.33
C LYS A 259 16.72 -13.12 -33.43
N MET A 260 15.86 -13.94 -34.02
CA MET A 260 15.09 -13.59 -35.23
C MET A 260 14.07 -12.46 -35.01
N TRP A 261 13.55 -12.33 -33.78
CA TRP A 261 12.65 -11.27 -33.39
C TRP A 261 13.34 -9.88 -33.29
N ILE A 262 14.67 -9.79 -33.41
CA ILE A 262 15.41 -8.52 -33.61
C ILE A 262 16.18 -8.47 -34.95
N LYS A 263 16.51 -9.62 -35.57
CA LYS A 263 17.29 -9.67 -36.82
C LYS A 263 16.63 -8.81 -37.92
N GLY A 264 17.38 -7.84 -38.44
CA GLY A 264 16.93 -6.90 -39.48
C GLY A 264 15.94 -5.81 -39.02
N LYS A 265 15.46 -5.87 -37.77
CA LYS A 265 14.49 -4.92 -37.19
C LYS A 265 15.22 -3.85 -36.39
N THR A 266 14.70 -2.62 -36.38
CA THR A 266 15.12 -1.61 -35.40
C THR A 266 14.69 -2.11 -34.02
N THR A 267 15.58 -2.11 -33.04
CA THR A 267 15.31 -2.62 -31.70
C THR A 267 15.37 -1.50 -30.67
N ILE A 268 14.32 -1.31 -29.89
CA ILE A 268 14.24 -0.23 -28.89
C ILE A 268 13.86 -0.77 -27.51
N ALA A 269 14.29 -0.10 -26.43
CA ALA A 269 13.83 -0.40 -25.08
C ALA A 269 13.18 0.82 -24.42
N PHE A 270 12.03 0.60 -23.75
CA PHE A 270 11.45 1.58 -22.83
C PHE A 270 11.98 1.30 -21.42
N ILE A 271 12.79 2.22 -20.89
CA ILE A 271 13.52 2.05 -19.63
C ILE A 271 13.16 3.14 -18.63
N GLY A 272 13.57 2.98 -17.36
CA GLY A 272 13.35 3.99 -16.31
C GLY A 272 12.62 3.47 -15.06
N GLU A 273 12.27 4.41 -14.18
CA GLU A 273 11.77 4.16 -12.81
C GLU A 273 10.46 3.34 -12.77
N PHE A 274 10.18 2.72 -11.63
CA PHE A 274 8.91 2.02 -11.42
C PHE A 274 7.70 2.98 -11.50
N SER A 275 6.55 2.49 -12.00
CA SER A 275 5.30 3.24 -12.22
C SER A 275 5.37 4.43 -13.21
N SER A 276 6.47 4.62 -13.93
CA SER A 276 6.60 5.66 -14.96
C SER A 276 5.73 5.45 -16.22
N GLY A 277 5.13 4.26 -16.38
CA GLY A 277 4.16 3.96 -17.45
C GLY A 277 4.76 3.38 -18.73
N LYS A 278 5.96 2.78 -18.69
CA LYS A 278 6.62 2.06 -19.80
C LYS A 278 5.64 1.16 -20.58
N THR A 279 5.13 0.12 -19.94
CA THR A 279 4.20 -0.87 -20.50
C THR A 279 2.91 -0.23 -21.04
N SER A 280 2.48 0.92 -20.50
CA SER A 280 1.34 1.69 -21.02
C SER A 280 1.64 2.39 -22.35
N ILE A 281 2.88 2.86 -22.57
CA ILE A 281 3.34 3.39 -23.87
C ILE A 281 3.42 2.24 -24.88
N VAL A 282 3.96 1.09 -24.48
CA VAL A 282 4.00 -0.13 -25.30
C VAL A 282 2.59 -0.53 -25.74
N ASN A 283 1.62 -0.61 -24.82
CA ASN A 283 0.22 -0.90 -25.16
C ASN A 283 -0.39 0.15 -26.11
N ARG A 284 -0.07 1.44 -25.96
CA ARG A 284 -0.50 2.49 -26.91
C ARG A 284 0.05 2.26 -28.32
N ILE A 285 1.31 1.82 -28.46
CA ILE A 285 1.89 1.46 -29.76
C ILE A 285 1.18 0.23 -30.35
N LEU A 286 0.97 -0.81 -29.52
CA LEU A 286 0.32 -2.06 -29.95
C LEU A 286 -1.11 -1.83 -30.42
N THR A 287 -1.98 -1.25 -29.59
CA THR A 287 -3.40 -1.04 -29.95
C THR A 287 -3.57 -0.09 -31.14
N ALA A 288 -2.66 0.87 -31.34
CA ALA A 288 -2.70 1.75 -32.51
C ALA A 288 -2.32 1.06 -33.82
N GLY A 289 -1.45 0.03 -33.79
CA GLY A 289 -1.03 -0.72 -34.98
C GLY A 289 -1.79 -2.03 -35.20
N ASN A 290 -2.54 -2.49 -34.20
CA ASN A 290 -3.56 -3.53 -34.29
C ASN A 290 -4.62 -3.31 -33.19
N PRO A 291 -5.84 -2.81 -33.51
CA PRO A 291 -6.89 -2.59 -32.52
C PRO A 291 -7.40 -3.83 -31.77
N LYS A 292 -7.03 -5.04 -32.21
CA LYS A 292 -7.31 -6.31 -31.51
C LYS A 292 -6.15 -6.81 -30.64
N ALA A 293 -5.01 -6.10 -30.58
CA ALA A 293 -3.86 -6.52 -29.80
C ALA A 293 -4.19 -6.58 -28.30
N ILE A 294 -3.96 -7.73 -27.67
CA ILE A 294 -4.17 -7.92 -26.23
C ILE A 294 -3.18 -7.04 -25.47
N SER A 295 -3.67 -6.20 -24.56
CA SER A 295 -2.82 -5.33 -23.75
C SER A 295 -1.97 -6.12 -22.77
N LEU A 296 -0.69 -5.80 -22.66
CA LEU A 296 0.21 -6.32 -21.63
C LEU A 296 -0.26 -5.85 -20.23
N PRO A 297 0.00 -6.62 -19.16
CA PRO A 297 -0.49 -6.27 -17.81
C PRO A 297 0.01 -4.91 -17.32
N THR A 298 -0.89 -3.95 -17.14
CA THR A 298 -0.60 -2.62 -16.56
C THR A 298 -1.18 -2.50 -15.15
N SER A 299 -0.48 -3.08 -14.17
CA SER A 299 -0.82 -2.93 -12.74
C SER A 299 -0.17 -1.66 -12.14
N SER A 300 -0.69 -1.20 -11.01
CA SER A 300 -0.10 -0.13 -10.19
C SER A 300 1.11 -0.58 -9.35
N LYS A 301 1.45 -1.87 -9.39
CA LYS A 301 2.63 -2.52 -8.82
C LYS A 301 3.55 -3.00 -9.96
N ALA A 302 4.72 -3.56 -9.64
CA ALA A 302 5.67 -4.02 -10.66
C ALA A 302 5.03 -5.06 -11.60
N THR A 303 5.04 -4.76 -12.91
CA THR A 303 4.40 -5.56 -13.95
C THR A 303 5.39 -6.55 -14.56
N THR A 304 6.43 -5.99 -15.17
CA THR A 304 7.44 -6.72 -15.93
C THR A 304 8.56 -7.17 -14.99
N ALA A 305 8.64 -8.48 -14.74
CA ALA A 305 9.74 -9.09 -13.96
C ALA A 305 10.69 -9.91 -14.84
N ILE A 306 10.27 -10.28 -16.06
CA ILE A 306 11.09 -10.97 -17.06
C ILE A 306 11.18 -10.04 -18.28
N PRO A 307 12.38 -9.74 -18.82
CA PRO A 307 12.51 -8.95 -20.04
C PRO A 307 11.71 -9.60 -21.17
N THR A 308 10.90 -8.80 -21.86
CA THR A 308 9.95 -9.29 -22.87
C THR A 308 10.17 -8.55 -24.18
N TYR A 309 10.64 -9.30 -25.19
CA TYR A 309 10.68 -8.84 -26.57
C TYR A 309 9.29 -8.93 -27.21
N ILE A 310 8.90 -7.89 -27.93
CA ILE A 310 7.61 -7.79 -28.62
C ILE A 310 7.92 -7.37 -30.06
N SER A 311 7.57 -8.20 -31.04
CA SER A 311 8.10 -8.06 -32.39
C SER A 311 7.04 -8.28 -33.47
N GLY A 312 7.16 -7.53 -34.58
CA GLY A 312 6.27 -7.66 -35.71
C GLY A 312 6.54 -8.94 -36.50
N ASN A 313 5.53 -9.79 -36.60
CA ASN A 313 5.50 -10.94 -37.49
C ASN A 313 4.32 -10.80 -38.46
N PRO A 314 4.55 -10.50 -39.76
CA PRO A 314 3.47 -10.28 -40.72
C PRO A 314 2.65 -11.54 -41.03
N ASN A 315 3.21 -12.72 -40.74
CA ASN A 315 2.61 -14.04 -41.00
C ASN A 315 1.85 -14.59 -39.79
N ALA A 316 1.83 -13.87 -38.66
CA ALA A 316 1.12 -14.30 -37.46
C ALA A 316 -0.40 -14.04 -37.59
N GLU A 317 -1.21 -15.08 -37.35
CA GLU A 317 -2.68 -14.97 -37.30
C GLU A 317 -3.16 -14.42 -35.95
N GLU A 318 -2.52 -14.86 -34.86
CA GLU A 318 -2.72 -14.42 -33.48
C GLU A 318 -1.37 -14.07 -32.83
N ALA A 319 -1.37 -13.52 -31.61
CA ALA A 319 -0.14 -13.26 -30.87
C ALA A 319 0.47 -14.56 -30.34
N ASP A 320 1.60 -14.98 -30.91
CA ASP A 320 2.35 -16.15 -30.45
C ASP A 320 3.29 -15.77 -29.30
N TYR A 321 3.47 -16.68 -28.35
CA TYR A 321 4.27 -16.47 -27.16
C TYR A 321 5.25 -17.62 -26.97
N THR A 322 6.51 -17.26 -26.82
CA THR A 322 7.61 -18.19 -26.60
C THR A 322 8.52 -17.64 -25.51
N PHE A 323 9.29 -18.51 -24.85
CA PHE A 323 10.36 -18.09 -23.95
C PHE A 323 11.68 -18.73 -24.36
N ILE A 324 12.78 -18.05 -24.03
CA ILE A 324 14.12 -18.58 -24.18
C ILE A 324 14.62 -19.03 -22.80
N ALA A 325 15.02 -20.29 -22.68
CA ALA A 325 15.65 -20.83 -21.48
C ALA A 325 17.17 -20.51 -21.47
N PRO A 326 17.88 -20.71 -20.33
CA PRO A 326 19.32 -20.40 -20.24
C PRO A 326 20.23 -21.19 -21.20
N ASP A 327 19.76 -22.33 -21.72
CA ASP A 327 20.41 -23.12 -22.77
C ASP A 327 20.19 -22.56 -24.20
N GLU A 328 19.62 -21.36 -24.31
CA GLU A 328 19.16 -20.71 -25.54
C GLU A 328 18.09 -21.52 -26.33
N SER A 329 17.48 -22.56 -25.75
CA SER A 329 16.34 -23.23 -26.39
C SER A 329 15.11 -22.32 -26.42
N ARG A 330 14.41 -22.27 -27.56
CA ARG A 330 13.09 -21.62 -27.70
C ARG A 330 12.00 -22.63 -27.39
N LYS A 331 11.08 -22.27 -26.51
CA LYS A 331 9.96 -23.11 -26.09
C LYS A 331 8.65 -22.32 -26.16
N SER A 332 7.57 -22.98 -26.58
CA SER A 332 6.25 -22.35 -26.68
C SER A 332 5.57 -22.27 -25.31
N ILE A 333 4.89 -21.15 -25.04
CA ILE A 333 4.07 -20.94 -23.85
C ILE A 333 2.72 -20.35 -24.26
N ARG A 334 1.64 -20.75 -23.58
CA ARG A 334 0.30 -20.19 -23.83
C ARG A 334 0.29 -18.70 -23.46
N GLY A 335 -0.07 -17.82 -24.39
CA GLY A 335 -0.07 -16.36 -24.16
C GLY A 335 -0.82 -15.93 -22.89
N LYS A 336 -1.97 -16.55 -22.64
CA LYS A 336 -2.75 -16.38 -21.41
C LYS A 336 -1.93 -16.59 -20.11
N MET A 337 -0.97 -17.52 -20.08
CA MET A 337 -0.07 -17.72 -18.92
C MET A 337 0.93 -16.57 -18.76
N VAL A 338 1.33 -15.88 -19.83
CA VAL A 338 2.19 -14.69 -19.75
C VAL A 338 1.36 -13.48 -19.32
N GLU A 339 0.10 -13.39 -19.76
CA GLU A 339 -0.83 -12.29 -19.50
C GLU A 339 -1.45 -12.33 -18.09
N GLU A 340 -1.68 -13.51 -17.51
CA GLU A 340 -2.23 -13.64 -16.14
C GLU A 340 -1.15 -13.56 -15.03
N MET A 341 0.13 -13.59 -15.37
CA MET A 341 1.22 -13.56 -14.39
C MET A 341 1.64 -12.13 -14.00
N SER A 342 1.72 -11.90 -12.69
CA SER A 342 2.21 -10.64 -12.10
C SER A 342 3.59 -10.82 -11.48
N LYS A 343 4.32 -9.73 -11.19
CA LYS A 343 5.57 -9.84 -10.40
C LYS A 343 5.32 -10.49 -9.03
N GLU A 344 4.20 -10.19 -8.36
CA GLU A 344 3.89 -10.84 -7.07
C GLU A 344 3.76 -12.37 -7.19
N THR A 345 3.23 -12.85 -8.32
CA THR A 345 3.12 -14.28 -8.63
C THR A 345 4.48 -14.91 -8.92
N LEU A 346 5.42 -14.13 -9.48
CA LEU A 346 6.79 -14.57 -9.77
C LEU A 346 7.72 -14.50 -8.54
N ASP A 347 7.55 -13.51 -7.66
CA ASP A 347 8.34 -13.34 -6.43
C ASP A 347 8.12 -14.46 -5.39
N GLU A 348 6.97 -15.17 -5.46
CA GLU A 348 6.73 -16.43 -4.71
C GLU A 348 7.66 -17.58 -5.18
N VAL A 349 8.34 -17.45 -6.33
CA VAL A 349 9.22 -18.49 -6.91
C VAL A 349 10.66 -17.98 -7.04
N ARG A 350 11.48 -18.37 -6.07
CA ARG A 350 12.94 -18.24 -6.15
C ARG A 350 13.48 -19.08 -7.31
N GLY A 351 14.31 -18.48 -8.17
CA GLY A 351 14.94 -19.19 -9.28
C GLY A 351 14.26 -19.05 -10.65
N MET A 352 13.24 -18.19 -10.81
CA MET A 352 12.65 -17.90 -12.14
C MET A 352 13.70 -17.44 -13.17
N ASP A 353 14.74 -16.76 -12.71
CA ASP A 353 15.93 -16.37 -13.48
C ASP A 353 16.73 -17.54 -14.07
N GLN A 354 16.64 -18.72 -13.44
CA GLN A 354 17.29 -19.96 -13.88
C GLN A 354 16.40 -20.80 -14.80
N LEU A 355 15.14 -20.37 -15.05
CA LEU A 355 14.20 -21.05 -15.94
C LEU A 355 13.97 -20.30 -17.25
N ILE A 356 13.96 -18.95 -17.20
CA ILE A 356 13.65 -18.09 -18.35
C ILE A 356 14.67 -16.95 -18.42
N LYS A 357 15.34 -16.82 -19.58
CA LYS A 357 16.27 -15.73 -19.90
C LYS A 357 15.52 -14.48 -20.40
N TYR A 358 14.52 -14.65 -21.26
CA TYR A 358 13.55 -13.61 -21.67
C TYR A 358 12.34 -14.25 -22.37
N VAL A 359 11.23 -13.50 -22.45
CA VAL A 359 10.02 -13.86 -23.21
C VAL A 359 10.06 -13.19 -24.59
N VAL A 360 9.46 -13.81 -25.59
CA VAL A 360 9.29 -13.27 -26.94
C VAL A 360 7.83 -13.43 -27.37
N ARG A 361 7.12 -12.30 -27.53
CA ARG A 361 5.78 -12.17 -28.12
C ARG A 361 5.94 -11.74 -29.58
N GLU A 362 5.33 -12.47 -30.51
CA GLU A 362 5.32 -12.12 -31.93
C GLU A 362 3.89 -11.99 -32.45
N GLU A 363 3.56 -10.87 -33.08
CA GLU A 363 2.20 -10.57 -33.54
C GLU A 363 2.19 -9.80 -34.86
N ARG A 364 1.08 -9.89 -35.59
CA ARG A 364 0.82 -9.04 -36.75
C ARG A 364 0.32 -7.67 -36.31
N ASN A 365 1.19 -6.67 -36.42
CA ASN A 365 0.94 -5.31 -35.95
C ASN A 365 1.63 -4.30 -36.86
N ALA A 366 0.89 -3.32 -37.38
CA ALA A 366 1.41 -2.35 -38.36
C ALA A 366 2.54 -1.47 -37.78
N ASN A 367 2.44 -1.09 -36.50
CA ASN A 367 3.46 -0.29 -35.82
C ASN A 367 4.71 -1.10 -35.44
N LEU A 368 4.65 -2.43 -35.49
CA LEU A 368 5.82 -3.30 -35.30
C LEU A 368 6.50 -3.70 -36.63
N SER A 369 6.07 -3.13 -37.75
CA SER A 369 6.70 -3.38 -39.06
C SER A 369 8.16 -2.94 -39.04
N ASN A 370 9.08 -3.89 -39.19
CA ASN A 370 10.53 -3.70 -39.03
C ASN A 370 10.99 -3.19 -37.64
N LEU A 371 10.17 -3.35 -36.60
CA LEU A 371 10.46 -2.90 -35.23
C LEU A 371 10.36 -4.07 -34.22
N SER A 372 11.21 -4.04 -33.21
CA SER A 372 11.13 -4.87 -32.01
C SER A 372 11.25 -3.99 -30.77
N ILE A 373 10.38 -4.22 -29.79
CA ILE A 373 10.31 -3.47 -28.54
C ILE A 373 10.69 -4.41 -27.40
N LEU A 374 11.68 -4.02 -26.61
CA LEU A 374 12.01 -4.65 -25.34
C LEU A 374 11.28 -3.91 -24.21
N ASP A 375 10.29 -4.55 -23.59
CA ASP A 375 9.74 -4.11 -22.31
C ASP A 375 10.61 -4.70 -21.19
N THR A 376 11.22 -3.83 -20.39
CA THR A 376 12.16 -4.21 -19.33
C THR A 376 11.54 -4.08 -17.94
N PRO A 377 11.97 -4.91 -16.97
CA PRO A 377 11.80 -4.60 -15.55
C PRO A 377 12.26 -3.18 -15.20
N GLY A 378 11.63 -2.58 -14.20
CA GLY A 378 11.95 -1.22 -13.78
C GLY A 378 13.35 -1.13 -13.16
N PHE A 379 14.22 -0.30 -13.73
CA PHE A 379 15.62 -0.06 -13.31
C PHE A 379 15.80 0.38 -11.83
N SER A 380 14.70 0.67 -11.13
CA SER A 380 14.66 1.13 -9.74
C SER A 380 14.43 0.02 -8.70
N SER A 381 14.54 -1.26 -9.04
CA SER A 381 14.62 -2.30 -8.01
C SER A 381 15.94 -2.18 -7.23
N ASN A 382 15.97 -2.61 -5.97
CA ASN A 382 17.20 -2.60 -5.17
C ASN A 382 18.08 -3.84 -5.39
N ASP A 383 17.60 -4.83 -6.16
CA ASP A 383 18.41 -6.00 -6.52
C ASP A 383 19.52 -5.60 -7.50
N ALA A 384 20.71 -6.13 -7.30
CA ALA A 384 21.84 -5.93 -8.20
C ALA A 384 21.73 -6.81 -9.46
N LYS A 385 21.17 -8.02 -9.33
CA LYS A 385 20.99 -8.98 -10.43
C LYS A 385 19.99 -8.48 -11.47
N ASP A 386 18.87 -7.91 -11.02
CA ASP A 386 17.88 -7.26 -11.89
C ASP A 386 18.56 -6.23 -12.81
N LYS A 387 19.43 -5.39 -12.24
CA LYS A 387 20.11 -4.31 -12.97
C LYS A 387 21.11 -4.86 -13.98
N GLU A 388 22.02 -5.73 -13.54
CA GLU A 388 23.06 -6.31 -14.39
C GLU A 388 22.46 -7.02 -15.61
N ARG A 389 21.49 -7.91 -15.37
CA ARG A 389 20.75 -8.61 -16.42
C ARG A 389 19.94 -7.68 -17.33
N THR A 390 19.33 -6.63 -16.78
CA THR A 390 18.60 -5.65 -17.61
C THR A 390 19.56 -4.89 -18.52
N LEU A 391 20.76 -4.55 -18.05
CA LEU A 391 21.79 -3.85 -18.82
C LEU A 391 22.34 -4.68 -19.99
N GLU A 392 22.54 -6.00 -19.80
CA GLU A 392 22.91 -6.91 -20.89
C GLU A 392 21.94 -6.79 -22.07
N VAL A 393 20.64 -7.02 -21.81
CA VAL A 393 19.60 -7.06 -22.85
C VAL A 393 19.31 -5.66 -23.43
N VAL A 394 19.42 -4.60 -22.61
CA VAL A 394 19.24 -3.20 -23.04
C VAL A 394 20.35 -2.74 -23.99
N ASN A 395 21.60 -3.18 -23.80
CA ASN A 395 22.71 -2.82 -24.68
C ASN A 395 22.68 -3.53 -26.05
N GLU A 396 21.76 -4.47 -26.25
CA GLU A 396 21.49 -5.07 -27.57
C GLU A 396 20.80 -4.06 -28.51
N CYS A 397 19.98 -3.15 -27.97
CA CYS A 397 19.12 -2.21 -28.70
C CYS A 397 19.88 -1.15 -29.53
N ASP A 398 19.16 -0.56 -30.50
CA ASP A 398 19.57 0.58 -31.33
C ASP A 398 19.35 1.93 -30.64
N ALA A 399 18.26 2.08 -29.88
CA ALA A 399 17.99 3.28 -29.10
C ALA A 399 17.19 3.00 -27.83
N LEU A 400 17.28 3.91 -26.88
CA LEU A 400 16.71 3.79 -25.54
C LEU A 400 15.77 4.96 -25.26
N PHE A 401 14.59 4.66 -24.71
CA PHE A 401 13.58 5.65 -24.33
C PHE A 401 13.42 5.65 -22.81
N TRP A 402 14.02 6.64 -22.13
CA TRP A 402 13.92 6.78 -20.69
C TRP A 402 12.61 7.46 -20.30
N VAL A 403 11.69 6.70 -19.71
CA VAL A 403 10.34 7.14 -19.35
C VAL A 403 10.34 7.72 -17.93
N VAL A 404 10.03 9.01 -17.84
CA VAL A 404 9.91 9.81 -16.61
C VAL A 404 8.43 10.18 -16.42
N ASP A 405 7.93 10.14 -15.19
CA ASP A 405 6.61 10.66 -14.87
C ASP A 405 6.68 12.20 -14.72
N VAL A 406 5.84 12.97 -15.43
CA VAL A 406 5.79 14.44 -15.26
C VAL A 406 5.49 14.86 -13.82
N ASN A 407 4.95 13.97 -12.99
CA ASN A 407 4.65 14.18 -11.58
C ASN A 407 5.88 14.05 -10.67
N SER A 408 6.92 13.29 -11.04
CA SER A 408 8.20 13.32 -10.28
C SER A 408 8.94 14.65 -10.46
N GLY A 409 8.77 15.31 -11.61
CA GLY A 409 9.33 16.62 -11.91
C GLY A 409 10.86 16.68 -11.97
N ALA A 410 11.54 15.53 -11.98
CA ALA A 410 12.98 15.36 -12.17
C ALA A 410 13.31 13.89 -12.49
N ILE A 411 14.52 13.64 -13.01
CA ILE A 411 15.13 12.31 -13.03
C ILE A 411 15.91 12.13 -11.71
N ASN A 412 15.76 11.00 -11.04
CA ASN A 412 16.47 10.75 -9.77
C ASN A 412 17.99 10.53 -9.99
N GLN A 413 18.83 10.71 -8.95
CA GLN A 413 20.29 10.63 -9.12
C GLN A 413 20.79 9.22 -9.48
N SER A 414 20.18 8.15 -8.96
CA SER A 414 20.58 6.77 -9.27
C SER A 414 20.32 6.40 -10.73
N SER A 415 19.25 6.93 -11.33
CA SER A 415 18.98 6.86 -12.77
C SER A 415 20.06 7.57 -13.58
N LEU A 416 20.45 8.80 -13.19
CA LEU A 416 21.51 9.55 -13.85
C LEU A 416 22.87 8.84 -13.79
N THR A 417 23.17 8.17 -12.67
CA THR A 417 24.36 7.30 -12.54
C THR A 417 24.30 6.13 -13.52
N VAL A 418 23.22 5.35 -13.53
CA VAL A 418 23.06 4.19 -14.45
C VAL A 418 23.15 4.62 -15.91
N ILE A 419 22.50 5.73 -16.29
CA ILE A 419 22.57 6.28 -17.65
C ILE A 419 24.02 6.60 -18.02
N LYS A 420 24.73 7.33 -17.16
CA LYS A 420 26.08 7.83 -17.46
C LYS A 420 27.15 6.74 -17.47
N GLU A 421 27.03 5.74 -16.59
CA GLU A 421 28.05 4.71 -16.42
C GLU A 421 27.89 3.52 -17.39
N LYS A 422 26.68 3.27 -17.91
CA LYS A 422 26.35 1.96 -18.50
C LYS A 422 25.51 1.96 -19.78
N LEU A 423 25.09 3.13 -20.28
CA LEU A 423 24.28 3.26 -21.50
C LEU A 423 25.00 4.10 -22.57
N GLU A 424 25.58 3.42 -23.57
CA GLU A 424 26.29 4.05 -24.70
C GLU A 424 25.41 4.25 -25.95
N LYS A 425 24.10 4.03 -25.83
CA LYS A 425 23.15 4.05 -26.95
C LYS A 425 22.49 5.42 -27.14
N PRO A 426 22.02 5.76 -28.37
CA PRO A 426 21.12 6.87 -28.63
C PRO A 426 19.95 6.94 -27.62
N LEU A 427 19.97 7.97 -26.78
CA LEU A 427 19.05 8.12 -25.65
C LEU A 427 18.00 9.22 -25.92
N TYR A 428 16.73 8.85 -25.84
CA TYR A 428 15.58 9.74 -25.86
C TYR A 428 14.92 9.76 -24.48
N ILE A 429 14.36 10.90 -24.07
CA ILE A 429 13.59 11.01 -22.82
C ILE A 429 12.11 11.13 -23.16
N ILE A 430 11.24 10.36 -22.49
CA ILE A 430 9.79 10.53 -22.56
C ILE A 430 9.31 11.11 -21.23
N VAL A 431 8.66 12.28 -21.28
CA VAL A 431 8.00 12.91 -20.13
C VAL A 431 6.51 12.52 -20.19
N ASN A 432 6.21 11.38 -19.58
CA ASN A 432 4.92 10.69 -19.64
C ASN A 432 3.88 11.28 -18.67
N LYS A 433 2.61 10.94 -18.89
CA LYS A 433 1.44 11.44 -18.15
C LYS A 433 1.27 12.96 -18.27
N ALA A 434 1.71 13.56 -19.38
CA ALA A 434 1.65 15.01 -19.62
C ALA A 434 0.21 15.57 -19.55
N ASP A 435 -0.82 14.74 -19.69
CA ASP A 435 -2.24 15.08 -19.49
C ASP A 435 -2.61 15.41 -18.03
N SER A 436 -1.72 15.13 -17.07
CA SER A 436 -1.94 15.42 -15.64
C SER A 436 -1.53 16.83 -15.19
N LYS A 437 -0.97 17.67 -16.07
CA LYS A 437 -0.50 19.03 -15.75
C LYS A 437 -0.80 20.04 -16.85
N ALA A 438 -0.76 21.33 -16.52
CA ALA A 438 -0.89 22.37 -17.55
C ALA A 438 0.33 22.39 -18.46
N LYS A 439 0.15 22.68 -19.76
CA LYS A 439 1.25 22.67 -20.76
C LYS A 439 2.47 23.49 -20.31
N SER A 440 2.25 24.67 -19.74
CA SER A 440 3.31 25.55 -19.22
C SER A 440 4.08 24.98 -18.02
N GLU A 441 3.57 23.95 -17.34
CA GLU A 441 4.27 23.17 -16.32
C GLU A 441 5.03 22.00 -16.93
N VAL A 442 4.45 21.30 -17.91
CA VAL A 442 5.14 20.28 -18.71
C VAL A 442 6.39 20.89 -19.34
N ASP A 443 6.27 22.08 -19.94
CA ASP A 443 7.38 22.84 -20.52
C ASP A 443 8.45 23.23 -19.47
N LYS A 444 8.10 23.40 -18.19
CA LYS A 444 9.08 23.63 -17.10
C LYS A 444 9.81 22.33 -16.74
N VAL A 445 9.08 21.22 -16.64
CA VAL A 445 9.66 19.89 -16.35
C VAL A 445 10.61 19.46 -17.47
N VAL A 446 10.23 19.63 -18.74
CA VAL A 446 11.06 19.34 -19.92
C VAL A 446 12.38 20.13 -19.88
N ARG A 447 12.32 21.45 -19.67
CA ARG A 447 13.53 22.31 -19.55
C ARG A 447 14.44 21.85 -18.42
N LYS A 448 13.89 21.70 -17.20
CA LYS A 448 14.63 21.25 -16.02
C LYS A 448 15.31 19.90 -16.23
N ILE A 449 14.66 18.95 -16.91
CA ILE A 449 15.25 17.64 -17.23
C ILE A 449 16.40 17.80 -18.24
N GLY A 450 16.22 18.58 -19.31
CA GLY A 450 17.28 18.85 -20.29
C GLY A 450 18.50 19.56 -19.68
N GLU A 451 18.27 20.54 -18.80
CA GLU A 451 19.31 21.23 -18.02
C GLU A 451 20.05 20.28 -17.07
N THR A 452 19.33 19.38 -16.40
CA THR A 452 19.90 18.36 -15.50
C THR A 452 20.79 17.37 -16.27
N LEU A 453 20.33 16.86 -17.41
CA LEU A 453 21.09 15.92 -18.23
C LEU A 453 22.33 16.59 -18.83
N ARG A 454 22.19 17.81 -19.37
CA ARG A 454 23.30 18.59 -19.93
C ARG A 454 24.36 18.89 -18.86
N SER A 455 23.97 19.37 -17.68
CA SER A 455 24.91 19.69 -16.58
C SER A 455 25.62 18.47 -16.00
N LYS A 456 25.06 17.26 -16.15
CA LYS A 456 25.72 15.98 -15.78
C LYS A 456 26.61 15.41 -16.90
N GLY A 457 26.58 15.99 -18.09
CA GLY A 457 27.31 15.50 -19.27
C GLY A 457 26.69 14.25 -19.90
N VAL A 458 25.36 14.11 -19.83
CA VAL A 458 24.63 13.00 -20.46
C VAL A 458 24.11 13.46 -21.84
N PRO A 459 24.56 12.84 -22.95
CA PRO A 459 24.04 13.15 -24.27
C PRO A 459 22.63 12.58 -24.45
N ILE A 460 21.74 13.33 -25.11
CA ILE A 460 20.40 12.90 -25.49
C ILE A 460 20.06 13.37 -26.90
N GLN A 461 19.25 12.59 -27.61
CA GLN A 461 18.76 12.86 -28.96
C GLN A 461 17.47 13.69 -28.95
N GLY A 462 16.70 13.65 -27.87
CA GLY A 462 15.48 14.46 -27.73
C GLY A 462 14.72 14.24 -26.41
N ILE A 463 13.76 15.12 -26.13
CA ILE A 463 12.79 14.98 -25.03
C ILE A 463 11.38 15.08 -25.63
N ILE A 464 10.54 14.09 -25.36
CA ILE A 464 9.20 13.93 -25.93
C ILE A 464 8.18 14.00 -24.79
N PRO A 465 7.38 15.08 -24.65
CA PRO A 465 6.18 15.07 -23.82
C PRO A 465 5.20 14.03 -24.37
N PHE A 466 4.63 13.18 -23.51
CA PHE A 466 3.66 12.18 -23.94
C PHE A 466 2.57 11.91 -22.90
N SER A 467 1.42 11.46 -23.37
CA SER A 467 0.21 11.29 -22.56
C SER A 467 -0.64 10.15 -23.13
N LYS A 468 -1.69 9.75 -22.39
CA LYS A 468 -2.68 8.79 -22.90
C LYS A 468 -3.52 9.35 -24.07
N ASN A 469 -3.50 10.67 -24.27
CA ASN A 469 -4.27 11.40 -25.28
C ASN A 469 -3.41 11.86 -26.47
N GLU A 470 -2.09 12.01 -26.33
CA GLU A 470 -1.23 12.52 -27.40
C GLU A 470 -1.23 11.59 -28.61
N ASP A 471 -1.05 12.18 -29.79
CA ASP A 471 -0.89 11.44 -31.04
C ASP A 471 0.33 10.50 -30.98
N ILE A 472 0.07 9.22 -31.22
CA ILE A 472 1.07 8.15 -31.24
C ILE A 472 2.15 8.38 -32.29
N GLN A 473 1.83 9.11 -33.38
CA GLN A 473 2.80 9.44 -34.43
C GLN A 473 3.94 10.33 -33.93
N GLN A 474 3.78 11.08 -32.84
CA GLN A 474 4.89 11.83 -32.23
C GLN A 474 6.03 10.92 -31.79
N ILE A 475 5.70 9.75 -31.20
CA ILE A 475 6.70 8.75 -30.81
C ILE A 475 7.07 7.88 -32.00
N MET A 476 6.12 7.42 -32.82
CA MET A 476 6.43 6.53 -33.95
C MET A 476 7.33 7.19 -35.01
N ASN A 477 7.17 8.49 -35.29
CA ASN A 477 8.06 9.20 -36.21
C ASN A 477 9.49 9.27 -35.67
N VAL A 478 9.67 9.45 -34.35
CA VAL A 478 11.00 9.37 -33.73
C VAL A 478 11.56 7.95 -33.84
N ILE A 479 10.76 6.93 -33.54
CA ILE A 479 11.18 5.52 -33.65
C ILE A 479 11.61 5.17 -35.08
N HIS A 480 10.83 5.56 -36.10
CA HIS A 480 11.17 5.33 -37.51
C HIS A 480 12.38 6.17 -37.98
N SER A 481 12.67 7.30 -37.32
CA SER A 481 13.88 8.11 -37.60
C SER A 481 15.17 7.55 -36.98
N ILE A 482 15.07 6.56 -36.08
CA ILE A 482 16.25 5.88 -35.54
C ILE A 482 16.98 5.19 -36.68
N LYS A 483 18.15 5.71 -37.03
CA LYS A 483 19.17 4.91 -37.70
C LYS A 483 19.43 3.70 -36.81
N LYS A 484 19.19 2.50 -37.33
CA LYS A 484 19.73 1.26 -36.77
C LYS A 484 21.23 1.48 -36.52
N ASN A 485 21.83 0.81 -35.53
CA ASN A 485 23.29 0.72 -35.46
C ASN A 485 23.80 0.35 -36.86
N GLU A 486 24.95 0.90 -37.29
CA GLU A 486 25.56 0.47 -38.56
C GLU A 486 25.57 -1.06 -38.60
N PRO A 487 25.11 -1.68 -39.71
CA PRO A 487 24.72 -3.08 -39.72
C PRO A 487 25.92 -3.90 -39.27
N VAL A 488 25.84 -4.44 -38.03
CA VAL A 488 27.00 -4.97 -37.30
C VAL A 488 27.76 -5.85 -38.26
N ASN A 489 28.99 -5.42 -38.60
CA ASN A 489 29.70 -5.77 -39.82
C ASN A 489 29.43 -7.23 -40.17
N ASN A 490 28.83 -7.51 -41.33
CA ASN A 490 28.30 -8.84 -41.59
C ASN A 490 29.46 -9.84 -41.79
N TYR A 491 29.99 -10.37 -40.68
CA TYR A 491 31.20 -11.17 -40.65
C TYR A 491 31.08 -12.43 -41.51
N PHE A 492 29.84 -12.88 -41.78
CA PHE A 492 29.60 -14.00 -42.68
C PHE A 492 29.84 -13.60 -44.14
N GLU A 493 29.31 -12.47 -44.60
CA GLU A 493 29.55 -11.92 -45.94
C GLU A 493 30.99 -11.40 -46.11
N ILE A 494 31.55 -10.75 -45.08
CA ILE A 494 32.92 -10.24 -45.07
C ILE A 494 33.90 -11.41 -45.18
N ALA A 495 33.80 -12.43 -44.33
CA ALA A 495 34.68 -13.59 -44.42
C ALA A 495 34.50 -14.35 -45.76
N GLN A 496 33.28 -14.44 -46.29
CA GLN A 496 33.03 -15.06 -47.60
C GLN A 496 33.71 -14.28 -48.74
N LYS A 497 33.64 -12.95 -48.71
CA LYS A 497 34.32 -12.07 -49.65
C LYS A 497 35.84 -12.16 -49.50
N ASP A 498 36.36 -11.98 -48.29
CA ASP A 498 37.80 -11.93 -48.05
C ASP A 498 38.48 -13.27 -48.40
N LEU A 499 37.83 -14.42 -48.16
CA LEU A 499 38.32 -15.73 -48.62
C LEU A 499 38.32 -15.89 -50.14
N LYS A 500 37.32 -15.35 -50.84
CA LYS A 500 37.28 -15.33 -52.31
C LYS A 500 38.38 -14.42 -52.87
N ASP A 501 38.50 -13.22 -52.34
CA ASP A 501 39.49 -12.24 -52.75
C ASP A 501 40.92 -12.73 -52.44
N LEU A 502 41.11 -13.58 -51.42
CA LEU A 502 42.39 -14.24 -51.10
C LEU A 502 42.70 -15.41 -52.05
N GLU A 503 41.70 -16.24 -52.38
CA GLU A 503 41.86 -17.31 -53.36
C GLU A 503 42.27 -16.76 -54.73
N GLN A 504 41.66 -15.65 -55.15
CA GLN A 504 42.00 -14.95 -56.39
C GLN A 504 43.44 -14.40 -56.35
N GLU A 505 43.84 -13.68 -55.30
CA GLU A 505 45.20 -13.14 -55.13
C GLU A 505 46.27 -14.24 -55.21
N ILE A 506 46.05 -15.38 -54.54
CA ILE A 506 46.97 -16.52 -54.59
C ILE A 506 47.02 -17.15 -55.98
N SER A 507 45.88 -17.22 -56.70
CA SER A 507 45.83 -17.76 -58.06
C SER A 507 46.60 -16.88 -59.05
N GLU A 508 46.37 -15.56 -59.02
CA GLU A 508 47.05 -14.59 -59.90
C GLU A 508 48.56 -14.57 -59.66
N ASN A 509 48.98 -14.57 -58.39
CA ASN A 509 50.39 -14.64 -58.01
C ASN A 509 51.03 -15.97 -58.47
N ARG A 510 50.34 -17.10 -58.28
CA ARG A 510 50.82 -18.42 -58.72
C ARG A 510 50.94 -18.53 -60.24
N GLU A 511 50.04 -17.91 -60.99
CA GLU A 511 50.12 -17.84 -62.45
C GLU A 511 51.33 -17.00 -62.90
N ALA A 512 51.51 -15.80 -62.36
CA ALA A 512 52.67 -14.96 -62.63
C ALA A 512 54.00 -15.66 -62.31
N LYS A 513 54.09 -16.39 -61.19
CA LYS A 513 55.26 -17.18 -60.81
C LYS A 513 55.49 -18.41 -61.68
N ARG A 514 54.42 -19.00 -62.23
CA ARG A 514 54.54 -20.08 -63.22
C ARG A 514 55.05 -19.59 -64.57
N THR A 515 54.66 -18.39 -64.99
CA THR A 515 55.22 -17.74 -66.18
C THR A 515 56.70 -17.45 -66.00
N GLN A 516 57.11 -16.86 -64.87
CA GLN A 516 58.53 -16.63 -64.54
C GLN A 516 59.36 -17.92 -64.54
N LEU A 517 58.80 -19.02 -64.01
CA LEU A 517 59.43 -20.33 -64.07
C LEU A 517 59.65 -20.77 -65.53
N HIS A 518 58.59 -20.80 -66.35
CA HIS A 518 58.66 -21.26 -67.73
C HIS A 518 59.57 -20.38 -68.62
N GLU A 519 59.56 -19.07 -68.41
CA GLU A 519 60.51 -18.14 -69.05
C GLU A 519 61.96 -18.51 -68.71
N SER A 520 62.26 -18.77 -67.44
CA SER A 520 63.61 -19.18 -67.02
C SER A 520 64.00 -20.59 -67.48
N GLU A 521 63.05 -21.52 -67.61
CA GLU A 521 63.28 -22.85 -68.21
C GLU A 521 63.70 -22.72 -69.69
N MET A 522 62.98 -21.91 -70.49
CA MET A 522 63.34 -21.66 -71.89
C MET A 522 64.68 -20.91 -72.05
N GLN A 523 65.06 -20.04 -71.11
CA GLN A 523 66.38 -19.40 -71.13
C GLN A 523 67.50 -20.38 -70.77
N ILE A 524 67.27 -21.34 -69.86
CA ILE A 524 68.22 -22.42 -69.57
C ILE A 524 68.43 -23.29 -70.81
N GLU A 525 67.36 -23.75 -71.47
CA GLU A 525 67.44 -24.53 -72.71
C GLU A 525 68.22 -23.77 -73.81
N SER A 526 67.96 -22.47 -73.97
CA SER A 526 68.68 -21.63 -74.94
C SER A 526 70.14 -21.36 -74.58
N ASP A 527 70.49 -21.25 -73.29
CA ASP A 527 71.89 -21.13 -72.85
C ASP A 527 72.64 -22.46 -73.02
N GLU A 528 71.98 -23.61 -72.79
CA GLU A 528 72.56 -24.95 -73.02
C GLU A 528 72.84 -25.20 -74.51
N ASP A 529 71.88 -24.90 -75.41
CA ASP A 529 72.07 -24.99 -76.87
C ASP A 529 73.22 -24.09 -77.38
N ASP A 530 73.31 -22.84 -76.90
CA ASP A 530 74.39 -21.93 -77.26
C ASP A 530 75.76 -22.42 -76.74
N LEU A 531 75.82 -22.96 -75.52
CA LEU A 531 77.06 -23.53 -74.96
C LEU A 531 77.52 -24.75 -75.75
N ASP A 532 76.63 -25.67 -76.12
CA ASP A 532 76.97 -26.83 -76.94
C ASP A 532 77.43 -26.40 -78.34
N HIS A 533 76.82 -25.35 -78.93
CA HIS A 533 77.31 -24.78 -80.18
C HIS A 533 78.74 -24.22 -80.07
N ILE A 534 79.03 -23.44 -79.01
CA ILE A 534 80.35 -22.87 -78.76
C ILE A 534 81.40 -23.96 -78.49
N LEU A 535 81.05 -25.01 -77.72
CA LEU A 535 81.95 -26.14 -77.43
C LEU A 535 82.26 -26.96 -78.69
N ASN A 536 81.28 -27.22 -79.55
CA ASN A 536 81.51 -27.86 -80.85
C ASN A 536 82.39 -26.99 -81.75
N ARG A 537 82.17 -25.67 -81.78
CA ARG A 537 83.00 -24.72 -82.55
C ARG A 537 84.44 -24.68 -82.06
N LEU A 538 84.66 -24.62 -80.74
CA LEU A 538 85.98 -24.73 -80.11
C LEU A 538 86.69 -26.03 -80.49
N PHE A 539 85.97 -27.17 -80.44
CA PHE A 539 86.51 -28.47 -80.82
C PHE A 539 86.94 -28.52 -82.28
N ASP A 540 86.11 -28.03 -83.21
CA ASP A 540 86.47 -27.99 -84.64
C ASP A 540 87.65 -27.06 -84.92
N CYS A 541 87.73 -25.88 -84.32
CA CYS A 541 88.90 -25.00 -84.45
C CYS A 541 90.18 -25.67 -83.94
N CYS A 542 90.15 -26.35 -82.78
CA CYS A 542 91.29 -27.12 -82.27
C CYS A 542 91.69 -28.29 -83.21
N LYS A 543 90.69 -28.97 -83.77
CA LYS A 543 90.82 -30.09 -84.72
C LYS A 543 91.29 -29.65 -86.11
N GLU A 544 91.10 -28.38 -86.49
CA GLU A 544 91.73 -27.78 -87.67
C GLU A 544 93.17 -27.37 -87.37
N MET A 545 93.41 -26.62 -86.29
CA MET A 545 94.75 -26.21 -85.85
C MET A 545 95.72 -27.39 -85.68
N SER A 546 95.26 -28.52 -85.15
CA SER A 546 96.10 -29.72 -84.97
C SER A 546 96.57 -30.40 -86.25
N LYS A 547 95.98 -30.08 -87.42
CA LYS A 547 96.37 -30.64 -88.73
C LYS A 547 97.41 -29.79 -89.47
N LEU A 548 97.51 -28.49 -89.16
CA LEU A 548 98.33 -27.54 -89.90
C LEU A 548 99.86 -27.80 -89.73
N PRO A 549 100.39 -28.13 -88.54
CA PRO A 549 101.81 -28.42 -88.38
C PRO A 549 102.21 -29.74 -89.04
N GLN A 550 102.99 -29.68 -90.12
CA GLN A 550 103.49 -30.85 -90.85
C GLN A 550 104.88 -31.29 -90.34
N ARG A 551 105.12 -32.60 -90.19
CA ARG A 551 106.42 -33.15 -89.80
C ARG A 551 107.43 -33.05 -90.94
N LYS A 552 108.51 -32.30 -90.73
CA LYS A 552 109.68 -32.22 -91.61
C LYS A 552 110.89 -32.87 -90.95
N GLU A 553 111.44 -33.88 -91.60
CA GLU A 553 112.55 -34.66 -91.04
C GLU A 553 113.90 -33.96 -91.20
N ALA A 554 114.86 -34.29 -90.33
CA ALA A 554 116.22 -33.78 -90.41
C ALA A 554 116.97 -34.40 -91.60
N PHE A 555 117.55 -33.55 -92.45
CA PHE A 555 118.27 -33.99 -93.65
C PHE A 555 119.46 -34.90 -93.26
N LEU A 556 119.46 -36.14 -93.77
CA LEU A 556 120.44 -37.18 -93.44
C LEU A 556 120.63 -37.44 -91.93
N GLY A 557 119.61 -37.14 -91.10
CA GLY A 557 119.69 -37.26 -89.63
C GLY A 557 120.54 -36.18 -88.94
N LEU A 558 121.02 -35.17 -89.67
CA LEU A 558 121.81 -34.06 -89.12
C LEU A 558 120.90 -33.00 -88.50
N GLY A 559 120.38 -33.29 -87.31
CA GLY A 559 119.59 -32.38 -86.48
C GLY A 559 118.29 -32.98 -85.96
N SER A 560 117.47 -32.16 -85.32
CA SER A 560 116.14 -32.57 -84.84
C SER A 560 115.09 -32.46 -85.94
N ASN A 561 114.18 -33.45 -86.00
CA ASN A 561 112.93 -33.32 -86.75
C ASN A 561 112.13 -32.11 -86.24
N LYS A 562 111.43 -31.42 -87.14
CA LYS A 562 110.64 -30.23 -86.84
C LYS A 562 109.19 -30.40 -87.28
N TYR A 563 108.29 -29.70 -86.61
CA TYR A 563 107.00 -29.35 -87.21
C TYR A 563 107.14 -28.00 -87.91
N VAL A 564 106.55 -27.87 -89.10
CA VAL A 564 106.62 -26.67 -89.93
C VAL A 564 105.25 -26.38 -90.54
N MET A 565 105.03 -25.12 -90.92
CA MET A 565 103.88 -24.62 -91.64
C MET A 565 104.37 -23.68 -92.74
N THR A 566 103.63 -23.56 -93.83
CA THR A 566 103.73 -22.43 -94.77
C THR A 566 103.25 -21.14 -94.11
N GLU A 567 103.50 -19.99 -94.73
CA GLU A 567 103.02 -18.69 -94.23
C GLU A 567 101.48 -18.63 -94.20
N GLU A 568 100.80 -19.28 -95.16
CA GLU A 568 99.34 -19.42 -95.21
C GLU A 568 98.81 -20.33 -94.09
N GLU A 569 99.39 -21.52 -93.91
CA GLU A 569 99.04 -22.43 -92.79
C GLU A 569 99.30 -21.77 -91.42
N ALA A 570 100.39 -21.01 -91.28
CA ALA A 570 100.69 -20.27 -90.06
C ALA A 570 99.69 -19.12 -89.82
N SER A 571 99.33 -18.36 -90.86
CA SER A 571 98.29 -17.32 -90.78
C SER A 571 96.94 -17.92 -90.35
N ASN A 572 96.54 -19.05 -90.94
CA ASN A 572 95.31 -19.76 -90.57
C ASN A 572 95.38 -20.32 -89.14
N PHE A 573 96.53 -20.84 -88.71
CA PHE A 573 96.74 -21.32 -87.34
C PHE A 573 96.58 -20.19 -86.31
N PHE A 574 97.17 -19.01 -86.56
CA PHE A 574 97.03 -17.86 -85.67
C PHE A 574 95.62 -17.25 -85.71
N GLY A 575 94.98 -17.17 -86.89
CA GLY A 575 93.59 -16.71 -87.00
C GLY A 575 92.62 -17.59 -86.20
N LEU A 576 92.75 -18.91 -86.28
CA LEU A 576 91.98 -19.84 -85.44
C LEU A 576 92.28 -19.65 -83.95
N LEU A 577 93.55 -19.55 -83.55
CA LEU A 577 93.95 -19.29 -82.16
C LEU A 577 93.35 -17.98 -81.62
N TYR A 578 93.32 -16.92 -82.42
CA TYR A 578 92.76 -15.62 -82.03
C TYR A 578 91.24 -15.73 -81.86
N SER A 579 90.53 -16.38 -82.79
CA SER A 579 89.08 -16.63 -82.65
C SER A 579 88.70 -17.43 -81.40
N ILE A 580 89.61 -18.29 -80.91
CA ILE A 580 89.44 -19.02 -79.65
C ILE A 580 89.66 -18.12 -78.43
N ALA A 581 90.74 -17.32 -78.42
CA ALA A 581 91.36 -16.83 -77.19
C ALA A 581 91.74 -15.33 -77.13
N LEU A 582 91.45 -14.52 -78.16
CA LEU A 582 91.68 -13.08 -78.14
C LEU A 582 90.44 -12.32 -78.62
N ASP A 583 89.87 -11.52 -77.72
CA ASP A 583 88.84 -10.55 -78.06
C ASP A 583 89.43 -9.41 -78.90
N THR A 584 88.63 -8.85 -79.79
CA THR A 584 88.99 -7.76 -80.71
C THR A 584 87.92 -6.67 -80.69
N ASP A 585 88.23 -5.48 -81.18
CA ASP A 585 87.28 -4.35 -81.26
C ASP A 585 86.03 -4.65 -82.13
N GLU A 586 86.06 -5.70 -82.96
CA GLU A 586 84.97 -6.11 -83.84
C GLU A 586 84.28 -7.44 -83.44
N GLN A 587 84.96 -8.33 -82.69
CA GLN A 587 84.46 -9.66 -82.32
C GLN A 587 85.00 -10.15 -80.96
N GLU A 588 84.11 -10.67 -80.12
CA GLU A 588 84.47 -11.47 -78.94
C GLU A 588 85.01 -12.85 -79.35
N SER A 589 85.94 -13.37 -78.56
CA SER A 589 86.50 -14.73 -78.70
C SER A 589 85.53 -15.79 -78.17
N LEU A 590 85.66 -17.01 -78.68
CA LEU A 590 84.84 -18.15 -78.25
C LEU A 590 84.95 -18.41 -76.73
N ILE A 591 86.09 -18.12 -76.10
CA ILE A 591 86.25 -18.24 -74.64
C ILE A 591 85.46 -17.16 -73.88
N SER A 592 85.44 -15.91 -74.35
CA SER A 592 84.67 -14.83 -73.71
C SER A 592 83.16 -15.04 -73.87
N ILE A 593 82.70 -15.47 -75.05
CA ILE A 593 81.29 -15.84 -75.28
C ILE A 593 80.88 -17.04 -74.40
N LEU A 594 81.72 -18.09 -74.32
CA LEU A 594 81.50 -19.24 -73.43
C LEU A 594 81.37 -18.81 -71.96
N ALA A 595 82.26 -17.93 -71.48
CA ALA A 595 82.22 -17.42 -70.12
C ALA A 595 80.96 -16.61 -69.83
N SER A 596 80.53 -15.77 -70.78
CA SER A 596 79.28 -14.99 -70.72
C SER A 596 78.05 -15.91 -70.61
N ARG A 597 77.96 -16.96 -71.45
CA ARG A 597 76.87 -17.94 -71.40
C ARG A 597 76.86 -18.79 -70.13
N ILE A 598 78.02 -19.17 -69.59
CA ILE A 598 78.09 -19.86 -68.28
C ILE A 598 77.55 -18.97 -67.14
N VAL A 599 77.72 -17.64 -67.22
CA VAL A 599 77.12 -16.71 -66.25
C VAL A 599 75.61 -16.60 -66.45
N SER A 600 75.14 -16.44 -67.69
CA SER A 600 73.71 -16.42 -68.03
C SER A 600 72.97 -17.67 -67.52
N LEU A 601 73.47 -18.86 -67.88
CA LEU A 601 72.91 -20.16 -67.46
C LEU A 601 72.77 -20.25 -65.93
N LYS A 602 73.80 -19.79 -65.21
CA LYS A 602 73.84 -19.81 -63.75
C LYS A 602 72.82 -18.86 -63.11
N GLU A 603 72.60 -17.68 -63.71
CA GLU A 603 71.59 -16.74 -63.23
C GLU A 603 70.18 -17.24 -63.54
N ASN A 604 69.95 -17.75 -64.76
CA ASN A 604 68.68 -18.34 -65.18
C ASN A 604 68.31 -19.57 -64.34
N ALA A 605 69.25 -20.48 -64.06
CA ALA A 605 69.06 -21.62 -63.15
C ALA A 605 68.71 -21.18 -61.71
N LEU A 606 69.29 -20.08 -61.22
CA LEU A 606 69.01 -19.53 -59.90
C LEU A 606 67.64 -18.83 -59.82
N ILE A 607 67.18 -18.23 -60.93
CA ILE A 607 65.81 -17.71 -61.07
C ILE A 607 64.81 -18.87 -61.11
N CYS A 608 65.05 -19.88 -61.95
CA CYS A 608 64.22 -21.08 -62.08
C CYS A 608 64.02 -21.80 -60.74
N GLY A 609 65.10 -22.09 -60.00
CA GLY A 609 65.03 -22.72 -58.69
C GLY A 609 64.20 -21.94 -57.65
N ARG A 610 64.26 -20.60 -57.69
CA ARG A 610 63.42 -19.72 -56.84
C ARG A 610 61.96 -19.77 -57.27
N ALA A 611 61.68 -19.56 -58.56
CA ALA A 611 60.32 -19.55 -59.10
C ALA A 611 59.62 -20.92 -58.87
N SER A 612 60.34 -22.03 -59.05
CA SER A 612 59.84 -23.38 -58.78
C SER A 612 59.45 -23.57 -57.30
N THR A 613 60.29 -23.09 -56.37
CA THR A 613 60.00 -23.10 -54.93
C THR A 613 58.76 -22.27 -54.61
N GLU A 614 58.68 -21.02 -55.12
CA GLU A 614 57.54 -20.12 -54.90
C GLU A 614 56.23 -20.66 -55.49
N VAL A 615 56.27 -21.31 -56.67
CA VAL A 615 55.10 -21.98 -57.28
C VAL A 615 54.62 -23.16 -56.44
N SER A 616 55.52 -23.89 -55.76
CA SER A 616 55.18 -24.97 -54.84
C SER A 616 54.50 -24.44 -53.58
N ASP A 617 55.10 -23.44 -52.91
CA ASP A 617 54.53 -22.79 -51.72
C ASP A 617 53.13 -22.19 -51.99
N LEU A 618 52.96 -21.55 -53.15
CA LEU A 618 51.67 -21.01 -53.59
C LEU A 618 50.66 -22.11 -53.95
N ALA A 619 51.09 -23.30 -54.39
CA ALA A 619 50.21 -24.46 -54.61
C ALA A 619 49.64 -25.01 -53.31
N GLU A 620 50.45 -25.10 -52.25
CA GLU A 620 49.98 -25.49 -50.92
C GLU A 620 49.01 -24.47 -50.34
N LYS A 621 49.36 -23.17 -50.39
CA LYS A 621 48.53 -22.07 -49.89
C LYS A 621 47.18 -22.02 -50.63
N SER A 622 47.21 -22.14 -51.96
CA SER A 622 46.00 -22.23 -52.79
C SER A 622 45.11 -23.41 -52.37
N THR A 623 45.70 -24.56 -52.06
CA THR A 623 44.97 -25.75 -51.62
C THR A 623 44.31 -25.54 -50.25
N ARG A 624 45.05 -24.98 -49.27
CA ARG A 624 44.54 -24.66 -47.92
C ARG A 624 43.40 -23.64 -47.98
N VAL A 625 43.59 -22.52 -48.68
CA VAL A 625 42.58 -21.46 -48.79
C VAL A 625 41.32 -21.94 -49.50
N ARG A 626 41.44 -22.71 -50.58
CA ARG A 626 40.28 -23.33 -51.25
C ARG A 626 39.51 -24.26 -50.32
N GLN A 627 40.19 -25.14 -49.57
CA GLN A 627 39.55 -26.04 -48.61
C GLN A 627 38.80 -25.27 -47.51
N GLY A 628 39.43 -24.24 -46.94
CA GLY A 628 38.78 -23.36 -45.96
C GLY A 628 37.55 -22.63 -46.54
N LYS A 629 37.67 -22.10 -47.77
CA LYS A 629 36.56 -21.46 -48.49
C LYS A 629 35.41 -22.43 -48.78
N GLU A 630 35.70 -23.69 -49.13
CA GLU A 630 34.69 -24.74 -49.34
C GLU A 630 34.00 -25.14 -48.03
N GLN A 631 34.75 -25.33 -46.95
CA GLN A 631 34.22 -25.57 -45.60
C GLN A 631 33.31 -24.43 -45.14
N PHE A 632 33.76 -23.18 -45.28
CA PHE A 632 33.00 -22.00 -44.88
C PHE A 632 31.69 -21.86 -45.69
N ASN A 633 31.79 -21.95 -47.03
CA ASN A 633 30.60 -21.91 -47.90
C ASN A 633 29.61 -23.03 -47.59
N LYS A 634 30.08 -24.22 -47.20
CA LYS A 634 29.19 -25.31 -46.73
C LYS A 634 28.42 -24.90 -45.48
N LEU A 635 29.09 -24.33 -44.46
CA LEU A 635 28.44 -23.87 -43.24
C LEU A 635 27.40 -22.77 -43.52
N ILE A 636 27.73 -21.80 -44.38
CA ILE A 636 26.82 -20.73 -44.80
C ILE A 636 25.62 -21.28 -45.59
N ASN A 637 25.84 -22.24 -46.50
CA ASN A 637 24.77 -22.87 -47.28
C ASN A 637 23.83 -23.70 -46.40
N ASP A 638 24.35 -24.46 -45.43
CA ASP A 638 23.55 -25.23 -44.47
C ASP A 638 22.84 -24.32 -43.44
N LEU A 639 23.30 -23.08 -43.25
CA LEU A 639 22.64 -22.04 -42.44
C LEU A 639 21.57 -21.27 -43.23
N SER A 640 21.66 -21.26 -44.55
CA SER A 640 20.67 -20.66 -45.47
C SER A 640 19.52 -21.60 -45.82
N ARG A 641 19.56 -22.83 -45.28
CA ARG A 641 18.53 -23.88 -45.35
C ARG A 641 17.69 -23.92 -44.06
#